data_AF-A0A963GCJ7-F1
#
_entry.id   AF-A0A963GCJ7-F1
#
_cell.length_a   1.000
_cell.length_b   1.000
_cell.length_c   1.000
_cell.angle_alpha   90.00
_cell.angle_beta   90.00
_cell.angle_gamma   90.00
#
_symmetry.space_group_name_H-M   'P 1'
#
loop_
_entity.id
_entity.type
_entity.pdbx_description
1 polymer ?
#
loop_
_entity_poly.entity_id
_entity_poly.type
_entity_poly.pdbx_seq_one_letter_code
_entity_poly.pdbx_strand_id
1 'polypeptide(L)'
;MLPKIPPEGLSGDALREARAADFRQVITLVMTALAEQRAIDAFPEAFYADRVVIHKAGRYYAVPYTVGDDNTVSFGEEVEVVGDHKPVALREAALLEAVGEADAGRWLIRVIRAGRSGNGNYYPDAVLREAVPLVNGTRVFVKGDAEHLKGGGKDVRNLIGGLSNARFVEGASADTGEIQAELTLIRPDGDTAVQLREAYARGLSNLLGFSIDCSGTTKTELREGRKVRVAKHIRKVSSVDLIVEPGAGGELIRFLEAQAPDHDPQEDADVALRERLIEAIKAKRPDYTGNNVSDEQLEAAYREAVAPPPAQPQHDDDSATAVRLVECRLIAREQIAAAKLPQPAKDKLLARFAEAKEIFERADVDRAIEDERAYLARFTEAGKPVIPFDEAPTVEDRSAKIAGMLDAFFDPAHKEHRAVGSFRECYVEITGDRYISGRLRDCDQGRLAESLGVFREALTSASWADALGDSITRRMQQVYQGETDLQSWRRIARVTRANDFRAQERFRIGGYGNLPAVAEGGPYTALASPGDDKATYAVSKRGGTETVTIEMIANDDVGAIRQIPVELALAAGHTLYEFAFDFFRTNPTIWDGVALYHASHANLFTAALDAAAISAHRLAMSQQVRAGSGKRMGLQPKVWLGPSELQETAYNLFVRATNNDKTFVQALDYDLIVVPYWTDANDWCLVADPMRLAALEIAFLNGQEEPELFVQDMPNVGSIFSNDQITYKIRHIYGGVVPVDGEKATTKAVVL
;
A
#
# COMPACT_ATOMS: atom_id res chain seq x y z
N MET A 1 14.25 6.50 -18.32
CA MET A 1 13.48 7.00 -19.48
C MET A 1 12.19 7.58 -18.95
N LEU A 2 11.91 8.86 -19.25
CA LEU A 2 10.66 9.53 -18.88
C LEU A 2 9.53 9.05 -19.81
N PRO A 3 8.32 8.76 -19.30
CA PRO A 3 7.16 8.45 -20.14
C PRO A 3 6.69 9.71 -20.88
N LYS A 4 6.35 9.55 -22.17
CA LYS A 4 5.82 10.61 -23.04
C LYS A 4 4.38 10.94 -22.65
N ILE A 5 4.05 12.23 -22.66
CA ILE A 5 2.68 12.75 -22.51
C ILE A 5 1.85 12.28 -23.73
N PRO A 6 0.60 11.79 -23.55
CA PRO A 6 -0.26 11.41 -24.66
C PRO A 6 -0.60 12.62 -25.54
N PRO A 7 -0.67 12.46 -26.88
CA PRO A 7 -0.98 13.56 -27.80
C PRO A 7 -2.40 14.13 -27.65
N GLU A 8 -3.28 13.47 -26.88
CA GLU A 8 -4.72 13.79 -26.79
C GLU A 8 -5.16 14.51 -25.49
N GLY A 9 -4.22 14.96 -24.65
CA GLY A 9 -4.46 15.81 -23.47
C GLY A 9 -5.31 15.20 -22.35
N LEU A 10 -5.45 15.94 -21.24
CA LEU A 10 -6.13 15.47 -20.02
C LEU A 10 -7.32 16.39 -19.68
N SER A 11 -8.51 15.80 -19.47
CA SER A 11 -9.71 16.48 -18.98
C SER A 11 -10.23 15.86 -17.68
N GLY A 12 -10.74 16.67 -16.76
CA GLY A 12 -11.33 16.20 -15.50
C GLY A 12 -10.32 15.62 -14.50
N ASP A 13 -10.77 14.79 -13.55
CA ASP A 13 -10.02 14.27 -12.39
C ASP A 13 -8.67 13.56 -12.70
N ALA A 14 -8.33 13.39 -13.98
CA ALA A 14 -7.03 12.94 -14.50
C ALA A 14 -5.87 13.97 -14.32
N LEU A 15 -6.14 15.18 -13.83
CA LEU A 15 -5.10 16.15 -13.43
C LEU A 15 -4.25 15.70 -12.22
N ARG A 16 -4.66 14.64 -11.51
CA ARG A 16 -4.04 14.24 -10.24
C ARG A 16 -2.83 13.30 -10.36
N GLU A 17 -2.56 12.73 -11.54
CA GLU A 17 -1.48 11.75 -11.77
C GLU A 17 -0.42 12.13 -12.83
N ALA A 18 -0.19 13.43 -13.07
CA ALA A 18 1.04 13.89 -13.72
C ALA A 18 2.11 14.17 -12.64
N ARG A 19 3.36 13.72 -12.85
CA ARG A 19 4.51 13.95 -11.95
C ARG A 19 4.52 15.40 -11.44
N ALA A 20 4.36 15.55 -10.13
CA ALA A 20 3.77 16.72 -9.46
C ALA A 20 4.57 18.04 -9.45
N ALA A 21 5.72 18.17 -10.10
CA ALA A 21 6.52 19.40 -10.02
C ALA A 21 6.32 20.32 -11.23
N ASP A 22 6.53 19.83 -12.47
CA ASP A 22 6.64 20.74 -13.63
C ASP A 22 5.29 21.04 -14.30
N PHE A 23 4.43 20.04 -14.50
CA PHE A 23 3.15 20.24 -15.21
C PHE A 23 2.13 21.05 -14.38
N ARG A 24 2.13 20.87 -13.05
CA ARG A 24 1.30 21.69 -12.14
C ARG A 24 1.72 23.16 -12.13
N GLN A 25 3.02 23.44 -12.24
CA GLN A 25 3.54 24.80 -12.35
C GLN A 25 3.14 25.43 -13.68
N VAL A 26 3.23 24.69 -14.79
CA VAL A 26 2.74 25.13 -16.10
C VAL A 26 1.23 25.41 -16.08
N ILE A 27 0.42 24.51 -15.51
CA ILE A 27 -1.04 24.74 -15.35
C ILE A 27 -1.30 26.01 -14.53
N THR A 28 -0.58 26.19 -13.42
CA THR A 28 -0.73 27.38 -12.58
C THR A 28 -0.37 28.66 -13.34
N LEU A 29 0.74 28.66 -14.09
CA LEU A 29 1.16 29.80 -14.91
C LEU A 29 0.15 30.12 -16.02
N VAL A 30 -0.34 29.10 -16.73
CA VAL A 30 -1.32 29.25 -17.81
C VAL A 30 -2.67 29.75 -17.26
N MET A 31 -3.11 29.24 -16.10
CA MET A 31 -4.31 29.71 -15.41
C MET A 31 -4.20 31.16 -14.96
N THR A 32 -3.06 31.55 -14.38
CA THR A 32 -2.81 32.94 -13.96
C THR A 32 -2.77 33.87 -15.16
N ALA A 33 -2.11 33.49 -16.25
CA ALA A 33 -2.05 34.29 -17.48
C ALA A 33 -3.41 34.42 -18.18
N LEU A 34 -4.22 33.35 -18.22
CA LEU A 34 -5.61 33.40 -18.70
C LEU A 34 -6.46 34.38 -17.88
N ALA A 35 -6.29 34.39 -16.55
CA ALA A 35 -7.00 35.31 -15.67
C ALA A 35 -6.56 36.78 -15.82
N GLU A 36 -5.26 37.00 -16.07
CA GLU A 36 -4.67 38.33 -16.26
C GLU A 36 -5.01 38.96 -17.62
N GLN A 37 -5.14 38.16 -18.68
CA GLN A 37 -5.49 38.65 -20.02
C GLN A 37 -6.94 39.16 -20.14
N ARG A 38 -7.72 39.08 -19.05
CA ARG A 38 -9.03 39.74 -18.82
C ARG A 38 -9.94 39.83 -20.05
N ALA A 39 -10.05 38.72 -20.76
CA ALA A 39 -11.10 38.52 -21.73
C ALA A 39 -11.71 37.14 -21.47
N ILE A 40 -13.00 37.15 -21.13
CA ILE A 40 -13.98 36.09 -21.37
C ILE A 40 -14.29 35.15 -20.18
N ASP A 41 -15.60 34.91 -20.01
CA ASP A 41 -16.26 33.80 -19.31
C ASP A 41 -15.81 32.42 -19.85
N ALA A 42 -14.52 32.11 -19.69
CA ALA A 42 -13.88 30.94 -20.26
C ALA A 42 -13.34 30.06 -19.12
N PHE A 43 -14.06 28.99 -18.81
CA PHE A 43 -13.58 27.97 -17.88
C PHE A 43 -12.74 26.94 -18.66
N PRO A 44 -11.50 26.65 -18.22
CA PRO A 44 -10.69 25.60 -18.85
C PRO A 44 -11.23 24.23 -18.48
N GLU A 45 -11.51 23.40 -19.48
CA GLU A 45 -12.02 22.03 -19.30
C GLU A 45 -10.92 20.98 -19.44
N ALA A 46 -9.88 21.25 -20.23
CA ALA A 46 -8.80 20.32 -20.47
C ALA A 46 -7.47 21.04 -20.74
N PHE A 47 -6.38 20.48 -20.21
CA PHE A 47 -5.02 20.97 -20.41
C PHE A 47 -4.22 19.97 -21.24
N TYR A 48 -3.55 20.49 -22.25
CA TYR A 48 -2.62 19.76 -23.10
C TYR A 48 -1.25 20.41 -22.96
N ALA A 49 -0.19 19.72 -23.39
CA ALA A 49 1.17 20.25 -23.26
C ALA A 49 1.40 21.54 -24.07
N ASP A 50 0.64 21.76 -25.15
CA ASP A 50 0.79 22.85 -26.11
C ASP A 50 -0.44 23.75 -26.24
N ARG A 51 -1.56 23.40 -25.61
CA ARG A 51 -2.85 24.12 -25.72
C ARG A 51 -3.75 23.90 -24.51
N VAL A 52 -4.71 24.79 -24.30
CA VAL A 52 -5.76 24.68 -23.30
C VAL A 52 -7.12 24.71 -23.99
N VAL A 53 -8.04 23.83 -23.60
CA VAL A 53 -9.41 23.86 -24.11
C VAL A 53 -10.27 24.65 -23.15
N ILE A 54 -10.88 25.72 -23.66
CA ILE A 54 -11.76 26.61 -22.92
C ILE A 54 -13.20 26.46 -23.41
N HIS A 55 -14.15 26.57 -22.50
CA HIS A 55 -15.56 26.63 -22.82
C HIS A 55 -16.05 28.08 -22.81
N LYS A 56 -16.58 28.56 -23.93
CA LYS A 56 -17.01 29.96 -24.13
C LYS A 56 -18.31 30.00 -24.93
N ALA A 57 -19.36 30.60 -24.35
CA ALA A 57 -20.66 30.79 -24.99
C ALA A 57 -21.29 29.50 -25.59
N GLY A 58 -21.14 28.37 -24.90
CA GLY A 58 -21.74 27.08 -25.32
C GLY A 58 -20.93 26.29 -26.35
N ARG A 59 -19.68 26.69 -26.62
CA ARG A 59 -18.77 26.05 -27.59
C ARG A 59 -17.38 25.88 -26.98
N TYR A 60 -16.63 24.90 -27.47
CA TYR A 60 -15.28 24.61 -27.01
C TYR A 60 -14.24 25.19 -27.97
N TYR A 61 -13.20 25.79 -27.43
CA TYR A 61 -12.09 26.35 -28.19
C TYR A 61 -10.76 25.85 -27.64
N ALA A 62 -9.89 25.34 -28.50
CA ALA A 62 -8.51 25.04 -28.17
C ALA A 62 -7.64 26.29 -28.41
N VAL A 63 -6.94 26.74 -27.38
CA VAL A 63 -6.05 27.90 -27.41
C VAL A 63 -4.61 27.43 -27.19
N PRO A 64 -3.73 27.50 -28.20
CA PRO A 64 -2.33 27.13 -28.04
C PRO A 64 -1.61 28.12 -27.13
N TYR A 65 -0.68 27.66 -26.31
CA TYR A 65 0.12 28.53 -25.44
C TYR A 65 1.60 28.16 -25.48
N THR A 66 2.47 29.14 -25.23
CA THR A 66 3.90 28.93 -25.03
C THR A 66 4.36 29.59 -23.74
N VAL A 67 5.31 28.97 -23.04
CA VAL A 67 5.90 29.48 -21.79
C VAL A 67 7.35 29.87 -22.07
N GLY A 68 7.68 31.14 -21.89
CA GLY A 68 9.03 31.68 -22.04
C GLY A 68 9.93 31.34 -20.85
N ASP A 69 11.26 31.48 -21.02
CA ASP A 69 12.27 31.18 -20.00
C ASP A 69 12.16 32.06 -18.73
N ASP A 70 11.38 33.14 -18.80
CA ASP A 70 11.03 34.07 -17.71
C ASP A 70 9.68 33.75 -17.04
N ASN A 71 9.09 32.57 -17.32
CA ASN A 71 7.76 32.14 -16.88
C ASN A 71 6.61 33.01 -17.41
N THR A 72 6.81 33.77 -18.48
CA THR A 72 5.71 34.46 -19.17
C THR A 72 4.97 33.50 -20.10
N VAL A 73 3.63 33.55 -20.10
CA VAL A 73 2.80 32.72 -20.98
C VAL A 73 2.23 33.58 -22.10
N SER A 74 2.39 33.14 -23.35
CA SER A 74 1.76 33.78 -24.52
C SER A 74 0.77 32.83 -25.18
N PHE A 75 -0.38 33.36 -25.59
CA PHE A 75 -1.47 32.61 -26.22
C PHE A 75 -1.52 32.88 -27.72
N GLY A 76 -1.79 31.83 -28.50
CA GLY A 76 -2.06 31.91 -29.94
C GLY A 76 -3.56 32.04 -30.25
N GLU A 77 -3.93 31.83 -31.51
CA GLU A 77 -5.29 32.00 -32.02
C GLU A 77 -6.26 30.89 -31.54
N GLU A 78 -7.50 31.25 -31.18
CA GLU A 78 -8.54 30.32 -30.70
C GLU A 78 -9.09 29.45 -31.85
N VAL A 79 -9.12 28.12 -31.70
CA VAL A 79 -9.69 27.18 -32.70
C VAL A 79 -10.88 26.41 -32.11
N GLU A 80 -12.05 26.45 -32.76
CA GLU A 80 -13.26 25.73 -32.30
C GLU A 80 -13.10 24.20 -32.40
N VAL A 81 -13.48 23.46 -31.34
CA VAL A 81 -13.37 22.00 -31.23
C VAL A 81 -14.67 21.38 -30.70
N VAL A 82 -14.89 20.07 -30.95
CA VAL A 82 -16.09 19.32 -30.49
C VAL A 82 -15.63 18.08 -29.73
N GLY A 83 -16.18 17.84 -28.54
CA GLY A 83 -15.85 16.68 -27.71
C GLY A 83 -16.63 15.41 -28.11
N ASP A 84 -15.96 14.26 -28.12
CA ASP A 84 -16.56 12.92 -28.26
C ASP A 84 -16.43 12.14 -26.95
N HIS A 85 -17.51 11.47 -26.50
CA HIS A 85 -17.58 10.84 -25.17
C HIS A 85 -17.70 9.31 -25.27
N LYS A 86 -16.63 8.60 -24.94
CA LYS A 86 -16.60 7.13 -24.86
C LYS A 86 -16.76 6.67 -23.40
N PRO A 87 -17.85 5.98 -23.02
CA PRO A 87 -18.08 5.55 -21.65
C PRO A 87 -17.15 4.39 -21.25
N VAL A 88 -16.52 4.51 -20.08
CA VAL A 88 -15.76 3.43 -19.42
C VAL A 88 -16.56 2.94 -18.21
N ALA A 89 -16.81 1.64 -18.11
CA ALA A 89 -17.65 1.07 -17.06
C ALA A 89 -16.93 1.06 -15.69
N LEU A 90 -17.54 1.73 -14.70
CA LEU A 90 -17.13 1.71 -13.29
C LEU A 90 -17.43 0.35 -12.63
N ARG A 91 -16.43 -0.24 -11.97
CA ARG A 91 -16.62 -1.25 -10.92
C ARG A 91 -16.10 -0.69 -9.60
N GLU A 92 -16.89 -0.93 -8.55
CA GLU A 92 -16.78 -0.37 -7.21
C GLU A 92 -15.39 -0.52 -6.58
N ALA A 93 -14.91 0.59 -6.02
CA ALA A 93 -13.66 0.69 -5.31
C ALA A 93 -13.76 0.05 -3.92
N ALA A 94 -13.14 -1.12 -3.77
CA ALA A 94 -12.57 -1.56 -2.51
C ALA A 94 -11.04 -1.57 -2.66
N LEU A 95 -10.41 -0.65 -1.95
CA LEU A 95 -9.03 -0.67 -1.43
C LEU A 95 -8.04 -1.62 -2.14
N LEU A 96 -7.22 -1.10 -3.06
CA LEU A 96 -5.94 -1.70 -3.46
C LEU A 96 -5.07 -0.65 -4.16
N GLU A 97 -4.25 0.06 -3.37
CA GLU A 97 -2.99 0.60 -3.87
C GLU A 97 -2.09 -0.58 -4.23
N ALA A 98 -2.05 -0.94 -5.52
CA ALA A 98 -0.95 -1.61 -6.22
C ALA A 98 -1.48 -2.19 -7.54
N VAL A 99 -1.53 -1.38 -8.61
CA VAL A 99 -1.53 -1.92 -9.98
C VAL A 99 -0.68 -1.02 -10.86
N GLY A 100 0.63 -1.07 -10.64
CA GLY A 100 1.60 -0.89 -11.70
C GLY A 100 2.00 -2.27 -12.22
N GLU A 101 1.09 -2.99 -12.87
CA GLU A 101 1.34 -4.24 -13.61
C GLU A 101 0.05 -4.71 -14.27
N ALA A 102 -0.29 -4.18 -15.44
CA ALA A 102 -1.28 -4.77 -16.32
C ALA A 102 -0.55 -5.53 -17.44
N ASP A 103 -0.95 -6.80 -17.64
CA ASP A 103 -0.58 -7.74 -18.71
C ASP A 103 0.61 -8.71 -18.53
N ALA A 104 1.00 -9.06 -17.30
CA ALA A 104 1.94 -10.17 -17.06
C ALA A 104 1.34 -11.59 -17.17
N GLY A 105 0.02 -11.72 -17.40
CA GLY A 105 -0.72 -12.99 -17.25
C GLY A 105 -1.26 -13.66 -18.53
N ARG A 106 -1.01 -13.10 -19.72
CA ARG A 106 -1.59 -13.58 -21.00
C ARG A 106 -0.56 -14.27 -21.90
N TRP A 107 -0.88 -15.48 -22.34
CA TRP A 107 0.04 -16.34 -23.09
C TRP A 107 -0.64 -16.93 -24.31
N LEU A 108 0.06 -16.97 -25.45
CA LEU A 108 -0.39 -17.73 -26.61
C LEU A 108 0.10 -19.17 -26.46
N ILE A 109 -0.83 -20.12 -26.43
CA ILE A 109 -0.53 -21.54 -26.33
C ILE A 109 -1.06 -22.30 -27.53
N ARG A 110 -0.35 -23.38 -27.89
CA ARG A 110 -0.88 -24.42 -28.78
C ARG A 110 -1.65 -25.41 -27.92
N VAL A 111 -2.93 -25.57 -28.20
CA VAL A 111 -3.81 -26.50 -27.47
C VAL A 111 -3.66 -27.92 -28.01
N ILE A 112 -3.62 -28.08 -29.34
CA ILE A 112 -3.47 -29.38 -30.00
C ILE A 112 -2.96 -29.18 -31.44
N ARG A 113 -2.14 -30.12 -31.92
CA ARG A 113 -1.72 -30.23 -33.33
C ARG A 113 -2.43 -31.40 -34.02
N ALA A 114 -2.80 -31.20 -35.28
CA ALA A 114 -3.31 -32.23 -36.15
C ALA A 114 -2.27 -33.35 -36.37
N GLY A 115 -2.78 -34.54 -36.68
CA GLY A 115 -1.98 -35.73 -36.85
C GLY A 115 -2.10 -36.70 -35.68
N ARG A 116 -1.07 -37.53 -35.50
CA ARG A 116 -1.09 -38.65 -34.55
C ARG A 116 -0.67 -38.19 -33.15
N SER A 117 -1.51 -38.44 -32.17
CA SER A 117 -1.20 -38.24 -30.75
C SER A 117 -0.50 -39.45 -30.14
N GLY A 118 0.22 -39.23 -29.03
CA GLY A 118 0.90 -40.25 -28.24
C GLY A 118 -0.03 -41.35 -27.70
N ASN A 119 -1.33 -41.03 -27.50
CA ASN A 119 -2.36 -42.00 -27.10
C ASN A 119 -2.96 -42.80 -28.29
N GLY A 120 -2.37 -42.70 -29.48
CA GLY A 120 -2.74 -43.50 -30.66
C GLY A 120 -4.02 -43.05 -31.37
N ASN A 121 -4.52 -41.85 -31.07
CA ASN A 121 -5.58 -41.22 -31.85
C ASN A 121 -4.99 -40.39 -33.00
N TYR A 122 -5.81 -40.11 -33.99
CA TYR A 122 -5.46 -39.24 -35.10
C TYR A 122 -6.49 -38.13 -35.24
N TYR A 123 -6.03 -36.88 -35.28
CA TYR A 123 -6.86 -35.69 -35.34
C TYR A 123 -6.72 -35.04 -36.73
N PRO A 124 -7.72 -35.16 -37.62
CA PRO A 124 -7.71 -34.48 -38.91
C PRO A 124 -7.93 -32.97 -38.77
N ASP A 125 -7.43 -32.18 -39.71
CA ASP A 125 -7.58 -30.71 -39.72
C ASP A 125 -9.07 -30.30 -39.69
N ALA A 126 -9.91 -30.99 -40.46
CA ALA A 126 -11.35 -30.72 -40.53
C ALA A 126 -12.05 -30.82 -39.16
N VAL A 127 -11.61 -31.77 -38.31
CA VAL A 127 -12.19 -31.99 -36.98
C VAL A 127 -11.70 -30.95 -35.99
N LEU A 128 -10.43 -30.55 -36.10
CA LEU A 128 -9.89 -29.48 -35.27
C LEU A 128 -10.51 -28.12 -35.61
N ARG A 129 -10.78 -27.86 -36.90
CA ARG A 129 -11.47 -26.65 -37.36
C ARG A 129 -12.88 -26.55 -36.77
N GLU A 130 -13.61 -27.65 -36.71
CA GLU A 130 -14.94 -27.70 -36.09
C GLU A 130 -14.87 -27.51 -34.56
N ALA A 131 -13.79 -27.95 -33.91
CA ALA A 131 -13.64 -27.91 -32.46
C ALA A 131 -13.21 -26.54 -31.90
N VAL A 132 -12.79 -25.58 -32.73
CA VAL A 132 -12.31 -24.26 -32.29
C VAL A 132 -13.26 -23.56 -31.31
N PRO A 133 -14.59 -23.47 -31.56
CA PRO A 133 -15.49 -22.77 -30.65
C PRO A 133 -15.59 -23.43 -29.27
N LEU A 134 -15.32 -24.74 -29.19
CA LEU A 134 -15.39 -25.51 -27.94
C LEU A 134 -14.19 -25.25 -27.00
N VAL A 135 -13.12 -24.65 -27.51
CA VAL A 135 -11.90 -24.35 -26.73
C VAL A 135 -12.07 -23.07 -25.92
N ASN A 136 -12.86 -22.10 -26.41
CA ASN A 136 -13.14 -20.85 -25.70
C ASN A 136 -13.92 -21.12 -24.40
N GLY A 137 -13.47 -20.56 -23.29
CA GLY A 137 -14.04 -20.78 -21.96
C GLY A 137 -13.59 -22.07 -21.27
N THR A 138 -12.65 -22.81 -21.87
CA THR A 138 -12.10 -24.02 -21.25
C THR A 138 -11.17 -23.67 -20.08
N ARG A 139 -11.30 -24.42 -18.98
CA ARG A 139 -10.48 -24.25 -17.76
C ARG A 139 -9.14 -24.95 -17.89
N VAL A 140 -8.09 -24.32 -17.34
CA VAL A 140 -6.72 -24.83 -17.36
C VAL A 140 -6.26 -25.20 -15.95
N PHE A 141 -5.79 -26.44 -15.77
CA PHE A 141 -5.33 -26.97 -14.48
C PHE A 141 -3.86 -27.42 -14.53
N VAL A 142 -3.16 -27.40 -13.39
CA VAL A 142 -1.87 -28.09 -13.25
C VAL A 142 -2.12 -29.51 -12.74
N LYS A 143 -1.64 -30.52 -13.48
CA LYS A 143 -1.79 -31.93 -13.09
C LYS A 143 -0.53 -32.72 -13.40
N GLY A 144 -0.29 -33.80 -12.65
CA GLY A 144 0.70 -34.79 -13.03
C GLY A 144 0.18 -35.67 -14.19
N ASP A 145 1.09 -36.17 -15.03
CA ASP A 145 0.77 -36.97 -16.22
C ASP A 145 -0.16 -38.16 -15.90
N ALA A 146 0.11 -38.86 -14.79
CA ALA A 146 -0.68 -40.01 -14.34
C ALA A 146 -2.10 -39.66 -13.88
N GLU A 147 -2.32 -38.42 -13.40
CA GLU A 147 -3.63 -37.93 -12.95
C GLU A 147 -4.47 -37.44 -14.13
N HIS A 148 -3.82 -36.80 -15.12
CA HIS A 148 -4.43 -36.41 -16.39
C HIS A 148 -4.93 -37.64 -17.17
N LEU A 149 -4.12 -38.69 -17.28
CA LEU A 149 -4.50 -39.96 -17.94
C LEU A 149 -5.71 -40.67 -17.31
N LYS A 150 -5.94 -40.48 -16.00
CA LYS A 150 -7.07 -41.07 -15.27
C LYS A 150 -8.34 -40.21 -15.30
N GLY A 151 -8.30 -39.02 -15.90
CA GLY A 151 -9.44 -38.09 -15.97
C GLY A 151 -9.85 -37.48 -14.63
N GLY A 152 -8.96 -37.52 -13.62
CA GLY A 152 -9.18 -36.98 -12.28
C GLY A 152 -8.71 -35.52 -12.09
N GLY A 153 -8.68 -35.05 -10.85
CA GLY A 153 -7.93 -33.84 -10.46
C GLY A 153 -8.59 -32.49 -10.73
N LYS A 154 -9.92 -32.41 -10.82
CA LYS A 154 -10.65 -31.14 -10.99
C LYS A 154 -10.83 -30.42 -9.64
N ASP A 155 -9.73 -29.98 -9.04
CA ASP A 155 -9.71 -29.19 -7.81
C ASP A 155 -9.49 -27.70 -8.13
N VAL A 156 -10.19 -26.81 -7.41
CA VAL A 156 -10.06 -25.35 -7.54
C VAL A 156 -8.63 -24.90 -7.21
N ARG A 157 -7.94 -25.60 -6.31
CA ARG A 157 -6.54 -25.30 -5.93
C ARG A 157 -5.56 -25.47 -7.10
N ASN A 158 -5.89 -26.32 -8.07
CA ASN A 158 -5.06 -26.61 -9.22
C ASN A 158 -5.46 -25.78 -10.45
N LEU A 159 -6.49 -24.93 -10.35
CA LEU A 159 -6.97 -24.10 -11.45
C LEU A 159 -6.04 -22.90 -11.65
N ILE A 160 -5.42 -22.79 -12.82
CA ILE A 160 -4.46 -21.72 -13.13
C ILE A 160 -4.99 -20.67 -14.09
N GLY A 161 -5.98 -20.99 -14.91
CA GLY A 161 -6.41 -20.06 -15.97
C GLY A 161 -7.59 -20.53 -16.80
N GLY A 162 -7.95 -19.71 -17.77
CA GLY A 162 -8.96 -20.00 -18.78
C GLY A 162 -8.46 -19.66 -20.19
N LEU A 163 -9.02 -20.35 -21.19
CA LEU A 163 -8.70 -20.12 -22.60
C LEU A 163 -9.73 -19.21 -23.27
N SER A 164 -9.24 -18.33 -24.14
CA SER A 164 -10.03 -17.40 -24.95
C SER A 164 -9.39 -17.21 -26.33
N ASN A 165 -10.10 -16.58 -27.27
CA ASN A 165 -9.60 -16.25 -28.62
C ASN A 165 -8.98 -17.46 -29.37
N ALA A 166 -9.59 -18.63 -29.23
CA ALA A 166 -9.15 -19.83 -29.94
C ALA A 166 -9.33 -19.69 -31.46
N ARG A 167 -8.30 -20.09 -32.22
CA ARG A 167 -8.30 -20.11 -33.68
C ARG A 167 -7.58 -21.34 -34.23
N PHE A 168 -7.99 -21.78 -35.41
CA PHE A 168 -7.26 -22.79 -36.17
C PHE A 168 -6.22 -22.14 -37.07
N VAL A 169 -4.99 -22.65 -37.05
CA VAL A 169 -3.89 -22.23 -37.92
C VAL A 169 -3.61 -23.39 -38.87
N GLU A 170 -3.70 -23.13 -40.18
CA GLU A 170 -3.46 -24.13 -41.22
C GLU A 170 -2.00 -24.57 -41.25
N GLY A 171 -1.77 -25.87 -41.45
CA GLY A 171 -0.43 -26.43 -41.59
C GLY A 171 0.08 -26.39 -43.03
N ALA A 172 1.39 -26.60 -43.22
CA ALA A 172 2.03 -26.59 -44.54
C ALA A 172 1.56 -27.75 -45.45
N SER A 173 1.01 -28.81 -44.87
CA SER A 173 0.46 -29.97 -45.56
C SER A 173 -0.83 -30.45 -44.89
N ALA A 174 -1.61 -31.28 -45.58
CA ALA A 174 -2.83 -31.85 -45.01
C ALA A 174 -2.57 -32.56 -43.67
N ASP A 175 -3.47 -32.36 -42.71
CA ASP A 175 -3.43 -32.92 -41.35
C ASP A 175 -2.20 -32.48 -40.54
N THR A 176 -1.73 -31.24 -40.74
CA THR A 176 -0.62 -30.64 -39.96
C THR A 176 -0.95 -29.30 -39.31
N GLY A 177 -2.22 -28.87 -39.34
CA GLY A 177 -2.68 -27.64 -38.69
C GLY A 177 -2.72 -27.74 -37.17
N GLU A 178 -3.06 -26.64 -36.49
CA GLU A 178 -3.07 -26.56 -35.03
C GLU A 178 -4.14 -25.62 -34.49
N ILE A 179 -4.61 -25.87 -33.27
CA ILE A 179 -5.45 -24.92 -32.53
C ILE A 179 -4.57 -24.11 -31.59
N GLN A 180 -4.58 -22.79 -31.76
CA GLN A 180 -3.95 -21.83 -30.84
C GLN A 180 -5.03 -21.13 -30.02
N ALA A 181 -4.76 -20.84 -28.75
CA ALA A 181 -5.65 -20.08 -27.88
C ALA A 181 -4.87 -19.21 -26.91
N GLU A 182 -5.52 -18.16 -26.40
CA GLU A 182 -4.97 -17.27 -25.39
C GLU A 182 -5.30 -17.78 -23.99
N LEU A 183 -4.26 -18.13 -23.24
CA LEU A 183 -4.32 -18.48 -21.84
C LEU A 183 -4.25 -17.21 -20.99
N THR A 184 -5.30 -16.96 -20.21
CA THR A 184 -5.30 -15.93 -19.17
C THR A 184 -5.14 -16.60 -17.81
N LEU A 185 -4.05 -16.29 -17.11
CA LEU A 185 -3.78 -16.82 -15.78
C LEU A 185 -4.59 -16.06 -14.72
N ILE A 186 -5.14 -16.80 -13.74
CA ILE A 186 -5.90 -16.24 -12.60
C ILE A 186 -4.96 -15.50 -11.64
N ARG A 187 -3.73 -16.01 -11.47
CA ARG A 187 -2.69 -15.41 -10.63
C ARG A 187 -1.46 -15.07 -11.50
N PRO A 188 -1.38 -13.87 -12.07
CA PRO A 188 -0.27 -13.47 -12.95
C PRO A 188 1.09 -13.44 -12.24
N ASP A 189 1.10 -13.37 -10.91
CA ASP A 189 2.33 -13.39 -10.07
C ASP A 189 2.49 -14.68 -9.26
N GLY A 190 1.66 -15.70 -9.52
CA GLY A 190 1.77 -16.99 -8.84
C GLY A 190 2.97 -17.81 -9.34
N ASP A 191 3.38 -18.80 -8.54
CA ASP A 191 4.54 -19.67 -8.83
C ASP A 191 4.52 -20.25 -10.26
N THR A 192 3.35 -20.67 -10.75
CA THR A 192 3.18 -21.18 -12.12
C THR A 192 3.38 -20.12 -13.19
N ALA A 193 2.96 -18.88 -12.94
CA ALA A 193 3.15 -17.77 -13.88
C ALA A 193 4.63 -17.36 -13.96
N VAL A 194 5.31 -17.33 -12.81
CA VAL A 194 6.77 -17.13 -12.73
C VAL A 194 7.49 -18.24 -13.49
N GLN A 195 7.09 -19.50 -13.30
CA GLN A 195 7.69 -20.65 -13.97
C GLN A 195 7.50 -20.61 -15.50
N LEU A 196 6.30 -20.27 -15.99
CA LEU A 196 6.04 -20.11 -17.43
C LEU A 196 6.90 -18.98 -18.02
N ARG A 197 7.02 -17.86 -17.31
CA ARG A 197 7.81 -16.70 -17.73
C ARG A 197 9.31 -17.01 -17.77
N GLU A 198 9.84 -17.64 -16.73
CA GLU A 198 11.26 -18.01 -16.69
C GLU A 198 11.60 -19.11 -17.71
N ALA A 199 10.72 -20.10 -17.89
CA ALA A 199 10.92 -21.14 -18.89
C ALA A 199 10.96 -20.54 -20.30
N TYR A 200 10.06 -19.61 -20.62
CA TYR A 200 10.08 -18.92 -21.91
C TYR A 200 11.32 -18.02 -22.08
N ALA A 201 11.64 -17.19 -21.08
CA ALA A 201 12.78 -16.26 -21.14
C ALA A 201 14.13 -16.98 -21.31
N ARG A 202 14.25 -18.21 -20.81
CA ARG A 202 15.46 -19.05 -20.92
C ARG A 202 15.45 -19.98 -22.15
N GLY A 203 14.42 -19.92 -23.01
CA GLY A 203 14.29 -20.81 -24.17
C GLY A 203 14.01 -22.27 -23.79
N LEU A 204 13.47 -22.51 -22.60
CA LEU A 204 13.14 -23.83 -22.04
C LEU A 204 11.63 -24.12 -22.09
N SER A 205 10.90 -23.51 -23.04
CA SER A 205 9.44 -23.67 -23.19
C SER A 205 9.02 -25.10 -23.50
N ASN A 206 9.92 -25.91 -24.06
CA ASN A 206 9.71 -27.34 -24.34
C ASN A 206 9.58 -28.22 -23.08
N LEU A 207 9.91 -27.72 -21.90
CA LEU A 207 9.74 -28.45 -20.63
C LEU A 207 8.29 -28.41 -20.11
N LEU A 208 7.44 -27.56 -20.70
CA LEU A 208 6.06 -27.33 -20.28
C LEU A 208 5.11 -27.62 -21.44
N GLY A 209 4.29 -28.65 -21.29
CA GLY A 209 3.32 -29.10 -22.29
C GLY A 209 1.88 -28.80 -21.90
N PHE A 210 1.03 -28.56 -22.89
CA PHE A 210 -0.42 -28.46 -22.70
C PHE A 210 -1.11 -29.68 -23.30
N SER A 211 -1.97 -30.35 -22.52
CA SER A 211 -2.70 -31.53 -22.96
C SER A 211 -4.20 -31.35 -22.84
N ILE A 212 -4.91 -31.54 -23.96
CA ILE A 212 -6.35 -31.41 -24.04
C ILE A 212 -7.07 -32.68 -23.57
N ASP A 213 -7.97 -32.53 -22.60
CA ASP A 213 -8.95 -33.57 -22.23
C ASP A 213 -10.27 -33.30 -22.96
N CYS A 214 -10.62 -34.15 -23.92
CA CYS A 214 -11.83 -34.00 -24.72
C CYS A 214 -12.54 -35.33 -24.97
N SER A 215 -13.86 -35.25 -25.18
CA SER A 215 -14.71 -36.40 -25.50
C SER A 215 -15.25 -36.28 -26.93
N GLY A 216 -15.29 -37.39 -27.66
CA GLY A 216 -15.67 -37.40 -29.06
C GLY A 216 -15.90 -38.80 -29.62
N THR A 217 -16.31 -38.88 -30.88
CA THR A 217 -16.49 -40.16 -31.59
C THR A 217 -15.26 -40.46 -32.45
N THR A 218 -14.76 -41.68 -32.37
CA THR A 218 -13.63 -42.15 -33.20
C THR A 218 -14.08 -43.26 -34.14
N LYS A 219 -13.39 -43.40 -35.28
CA LYS A 219 -13.51 -44.54 -36.19
C LYS A 219 -12.14 -45.15 -36.38
N THR A 220 -12.05 -46.47 -36.27
CA THR A 220 -10.81 -47.19 -36.54
C THR A 220 -10.61 -47.29 -38.04
N GLU A 221 -9.54 -46.70 -38.56
CA GLU A 221 -9.14 -46.79 -39.96
C GLU A 221 -7.69 -47.24 -40.07
N LEU A 222 -7.36 -47.86 -41.21
CA LEU A 222 -6.00 -48.30 -41.52
C LEU A 222 -5.32 -47.18 -42.30
N ARG A 223 -4.44 -46.40 -41.65
CA ARG A 223 -3.59 -45.40 -42.30
C ARG A 223 -2.14 -45.84 -42.14
N GLU A 224 -1.35 -45.77 -43.22
CA GLU A 224 0.08 -46.13 -43.24
C GLU A 224 0.38 -47.53 -42.67
N GLY A 225 -0.48 -48.52 -42.97
CA GLY A 225 -0.30 -49.91 -42.54
C GLY A 225 -0.57 -50.19 -41.06
N ARG A 226 -1.09 -49.23 -40.29
CA ARG A 226 -1.43 -49.40 -38.86
C ARG A 226 -2.90 -49.05 -38.59
N LYS A 227 -3.52 -49.76 -37.65
CA LYS A 227 -4.87 -49.44 -37.16
C LYS A 227 -4.79 -48.21 -36.25
N VAL A 228 -5.39 -47.09 -36.68
CA VAL A 228 -5.40 -45.83 -35.93
C VAL A 228 -6.84 -45.41 -35.66
N ARG A 229 -7.10 -44.83 -34.47
CA ARG A 229 -8.42 -44.29 -34.11
C ARG A 229 -8.52 -42.86 -34.60
N VAL A 230 -9.17 -42.66 -35.75
CA VAL A 230 -9.36 -41.33 -36.34
C VAL A 230 -10.54 -40.64 -35.66
N ALA A 231 -10.32 -39.45 -35.11
CA ALA A 231 -11.39 -38.62 -34.57
C ALA A 231 -12.32 -38.19 -35.71
N LYS A 232 -13.63 -38.36 -35.52
CA LYS A 232 -14.66 -37.86 -36.46
C LYS A 232 -15.26 -36.54 -36.02
N HIS A 233 -15.43 -36.37 -34.72
CA HIS A 233 -16.08 -35.21 -34.13
C HIS A 233 -15.73 -35.11 -32.65
N ILE A 234 -15.44 -33.90 -32.17
CA ILE A 234 -15.20 -33.58 -30.76
C ILE A 234 -16.49 -32.99 -30.19
N ARG A 235 -17.10 -33.68 -29.22
CA ARG A 235 -18.36 -33.26 -28.61
C ARG A 235 -18.17 -32.19 -27.54
N LYS A 236 -17.10 -32.31 -26.75
CA LYS A 236 -16.83 -31.41 -25.63
C LYS A 236 -15.35 -31.42 -25.26
N VAL A 237 -14.81 -30.24 -25.00
CA VAL A 237 -13.52 -30.03 -24.34
C VAL A 237 -13.76 -29.86 -22.84
N SER A 238 -13.15 -30.70 -22.02
CA SER A 238 -13.35 -30.74 -20.57
C SER A 238 -12.37 -29.84 -19.82
N SER A 239 -11.09 -29.91 -20.17
CA SER A 239 -10.03 -29.04 -19.66
C SER A 239 -8.80 -29.10 -20.58
N VAL A 240 -7.89 -28.15 -20.39
CA VAL A 240 -6.53 -28.22 -20.94
C VAL A 240 -5.58 -28.20 -19.76
N ASP A 241 -4.79 -29.25 -19.57
CA ASP A 241 -3.97 -29.40 -18.37
C ASP A 241 -2.49 -29.10 -18.71
N LEU A 242 -1.81 -28.35 -17.84
CA LEU A 242 -0.36 -28.11 -17.88
C LEU A 242 0.35 -29.35 -17.32
N ILE A 243 1.08 -30.05 -18.18
CA ILE A 243 1.75 -31.32 -17.90
C ILE A 243 3.17 -31.33 -18.49
N VAL A 244 3.95 -32.39 -18.24
CA VAL A 244 5.34 -32.47 -18.75
C VAL A 244 5.36 -33.00 -20.19
N GLU A 245 4.60 -34.07 -20.48
CA GLU A 245 4.61 -34.71 -21.80
C GLU A 245 3.24 -34.62 -22.50
N PRO A 246 3.01 -33.62 -23.38
CA PRO A 246 1.73 -33.39 -24.01
C PRO A 246 1.39 -34.46 -25.04
N GLY A 247 0.21 -35.08 -24.92
CA GLY A 247 -0.18 -36.21 -25.78
C GLY A 247 -0.40 -35.85 -27.25
N ALA A 248 -0.74 -34.59 -27.57
CA ALA A 248 -1.08 -34.16 -28.93
C ALA A 248 -0.37 -32.85 -29.33
N GLY A 249 0.87 -32.68 -28.85
CA GLY A 249 1.78 -31.61 -29.30
C GLY A 249 1.42 -30.21 -28.83
N GLY A 250 0.69 -30.05 -27.71
CA GLY A 250 0.41 -28.74 -27.13
C GLY A 250 1.61 -28.16 -26.38
N GLU A 251 1.85 -26.87 -26.55
CA GLU A 251 3.11 -26.21 -26.20
C GLU A 251 2.89 -24.72 -25.91
N LEU A 252 3.76 -24.12 -25.10
CA LEU A 252 3.83 -22.67 -24.91
C LEU A 252 4.48 -22.00 -26.14
N ILE A 253 3.74 -21.15 -26.87
CA ILE A 253 4.23 -20.53 -28.11
C ILE A 253 4.98 -19.23 -27.81
N ARG A 254 4.29 -18.25 -27.21
CA ARG A 254 4.89 -16.95 -26.90
C ARG A 254 4.10 -16.21 -25.84
N PHE A 255 4.81 -15.32 -25.15
CA PHE A 255 4.19 -14.29 -24.34
C PHE A 255 3.40 -13.34 -25.25
N LEU A 256 2.14 -13.04 -24.89
CA LEU A 256 1.34 -12.03 -25.58
C LEU A 256 1.60 -10.68 -24.91
N GLU A 257 2.83 -10.20 -25.07
CA GLU A 257 3.10 -8.77 -24.94
C GLU A 257 2.46 -8.10 -26.15
N ALA A 258 1.70 -7.03 -25.94
CA ALA A 258 1.13 -6.26 -27.04
C ALA A 258 2.25 -5.60 -27.86
N GLN A 259 2.87 -6.36 -28.78
CA GLN A 259 3.73 -5.81 -29.82
C GLN A 259 2.85 -5.30 -30.95
N ALA A 260 2.90 -3.98 -31.15
CA ALA A 260 2.48 -3.32 -32.37
C ALA A 260 3.27 -3.90 -33.58
N PRO A 261 2.61 -4.37 -34.65
CA PRO A 261 3.25 -4.60 -35.92
C PRO A 261 3.27 -3.29 -36.76
N ASP A 262 4.38 -3.04 -37.44
CA ASP A 262 4.64 -1.89 -38.32
C ASP A 262 3.78 -1.86 -39.62
N HIS A 263 2.46 -1.71 -39.51
CA HIS A 263 1.60 -1.41 -40.66
C HIS A 263 0.49 -0.42 -40.31
N ASP A 264 0.26 0.56 -41.19
CA ASP A 264 -0.66 1.69 -40.99
C ASP A 264 -2.12 1.18 -40.86
N PRO A 265 -2.76 1.24 -39.67
CA PRO A 265 -4.08 0.66 -39.42
C PRO A 265 -5.25 1.44 -40.04
N GLN A 266 -4.97 2.61 -40.62
CA GLN A 266 -6.01 3.59 -40.95
C GLN A 266 -6.68 3.31 -42.30
N GLU A 267 -5.95 2.74 -43.28
CA GLU A 267 -6.52 2.44 -44.60
C GLU A 267 -7.48 1.23 -44.60
N ASP A 268 -7.26 0.22 -43.77
CA ASP A 268 -8.10 -1.00 -43.73
C ASP A 268 -9.42 -0.80 -42.98
N ALA A 269 -9.44 0.07 -41.96
CA ALA A 269 -10.62 0.34 -41.15
C ALA A 269 -11.68 1.15 -41.92
N ASP A 270 -11.24 2.10 -42.74
CA ASP A 270 -12.11 3.01 -43.48
C ASP A 270 -12.81 2.30 -44.65
N VAL A 271 -12.11 1.36 -45.32
CA VAL A 271 -12.69 0.55 -46.40
C VAL A 271 -13.76 -0.41 -45.87
N ALA A 272 -13.54 -1.03 -44.71
CA ALA A 272 -14.48 -1.98 -44.09
C ALA A 272 -15.75 -1.31 -43.55
N LEU A 273 -15.66 -0.07 -43.04
CA LEU A 273 -16.81 0.68 -42.55
C LEU A 273 -17.71 1.15 -43.70
N ARG A 274 -17.10 1.58 -44.80
CA ARG A 274 -17.79 2.08 -46.00
C ARG A 274 -18.60 0.99 -46.71
N GLU A 275 -18.08 -0.23 -46.81
CA GLU A 275 -18.84 -1.37 -47.37
C GLU A 275 -20.07 -1.72 -46.52
N ARG A 276 -19.95 -1.70 -45.19
CA ARG A 276 -21.06 -1.97 -44.26
C ARG A 276 -22.17 -0.93 -44.33
N LEU A 277 -21.83 0.35 -44.51
CA LEU A 277 -22.82 1.43 -44.65
C LEU A 277 -23.60 1.31 -45.96
N ILE A 278 -22.94 0.96 -47.07
CA ILE A 278 -23.60 0.73 -48.36
C ILE A 278 -24.57 -0.46 -48.29
N GLU A 279 -24.19 -1.54 -47.58
CA GLU A 279 -25.04 -2.71 -47.39
C GLU A 279 -26.28 -2.38 -46.55
N ALA A 280 -26.13 -1.60 -45.48
CA ALA A 280 -27.23 -1.16 -44.63
C ALA A 280 -28.23 -0.24 -45.36
N ILE A 281 -27.75 0.62 -46.27
CA ILE A 281 -28.63 1.46 -47.12
C ILE A 281 -29.37 0.60 -48.15
N LYS A 282 -28.69 -0.33 -48.82
CA LYS A 282 -29.32 -1.24 -49.81
C LYS A 282 -30.43 -2.09 -49.21
N ALA A 283 -30.30 -2.49 -47.94
CA ALA A 283 -31.33 -3.25 -47.22
C ALA A 283 -32.66 -2.48 -47.06
N LYS A 284 -32.64 -1.15 -47.10
CA LYS A 284 -33.83 -0.28 -46.99
C LYS A 284 -34.23 0.39 -48.30
N ARG A 285 -33.27 0.59 -49.22
CA ARG A 285 -33.47 1.16 -50.55
C ARG A 285 -32.76 0.29 -51.60
N PRO A 286 -33.46 -0.70 -52.20
CA PRO A 286 -32.84 -1.69 -53.10
C PRO A 286 -32.17 -1.12 -54.35
N ASP A 287 -32.56 0.10 -54.75
CA ASP A 287 -32.12 0.80 -55.97
C ASP A 287 -30.83 1.62 -55.75
N TYR A 288 -30.27 1.64 -54.54
CA TYR A 288 -29.05 2.39 -54.23
C TYR A 288 -27.79 1.66 -54.71
N THR A 289 -27.08 2.22 -55.70
CA THR A 289 -25.90 1.56 -56.32
C THR A 289 -24.57 1.89 -55.65
N GLY A 290 -24.44 3.05 -54.98
CA GLY A 290 -23.33 3.37 -54.07
C GLY A 290 -21.94 3.56 -54.69
N ASN A 291 -21.81 3.70 -56.02
CA ASN A 291 -20.51 3.93 -56.66
C ASN A 291 -20.17 5.43 -56.73
N ASN A 292 -18.93 5.80 -56.35
CA ASN A 292 -18.36 7.16 -56.41
C ASN A 292 -19.09 8.26 -55.60
N VAL A 293 -19.58 7.94 -54.40
CA VAL A 293 -20.24 8.88 -53.48
C VAL A 293 -19.26 9.29 -52.35
N SER A 294 -19.19 10.55 -51.92
CA SER A 294 -18.32 10.92 -50.79
C SER A 294 -18.82 10.35 -49.46
N ASP A 295 -17.98 10.27 -48.42
CA ASP A 295 -18.38 9.73 -47.10
C ASP A 295 -19.54 10.54 -46.48
N GLU A 296 -19.54 11.87 -46.62
CA GLU A 296 -20.65 12.73 -46.18
C GLU A 296 -21.97 12.42 -46.91
N GLN A 297 -21.91 12.10 -48.21
CA GLN A 297 -23.10 11.74 -48.98
C GLN A 297 -23.62 10.35 -48.60
N LEU A 298 -22.72 9.43 -48.23
CA LEU A 298 -23.07 8.10 -47.74
C LEU A 298 -23.74 8.15 -46.36
N GLU A 299 -23.20 8.98 -45.46
CA GLU A 299 -23.79 9.20 -44.13
C GLU A 299 -25.16 9.89 -44.20
N ALA A 300 -25.34 10.87 -45.09
CA ALA A 300 -26.63 11.52 -45.31
C ALA A 300 -27.68 10.54 -45.83
N ALA A 301 -27.32 9.68 -46.79
CA ALA A 301 -28.21 8.66 -47.33
C ALA A 301 -28.58 7.59 -46.29
N TYR A 302 -27.66 7.22 -45.39
CA TYR A 302 -27.95 6.33 -44.27
C TYR A 302 -28.91 6.99 -43.27
N ARG A 303 -28.71 8.26 -42.95
CA ARG A 303 -29.54 9.01 -41.99
C ARG A 303 -30.98 9.19 -42.50
N GLU A 304 -31.15 9.40 -43.80
CA GLU A 304 -32.47 9.48 -44.46
C GLU A 304 -33.20 8.13 -44.47
N ALA A 305 -32.47 7.01 -44.58
CA ALA A 305 -33.05 5.67 -44.59
C ALA A 305 -33.53 5.17 -43.21
N VAL A 306 -33.10 5.78 -42.10
CA VAL A 306 -33.29 5.29 -40.72
C VAL A 306 -34.27 6.13 -39.88
N ALA A 307 -34.79 7.26 -40.40
CA ALA A 307 -35.69 8.14 -39.63
C ALA A 307 -37.15 7.59 -39.52
N PRO A 308 -37.74 7.48 -38.31
CA PRO A 308 -39.15 7.11 -38.12
C PRO A 308 -40.11 8.33 -38.15
N PRO A 309 -41.40 8.18 -38.51
CA PRO A 309 -42.38 9.27 -38.52
C PRO A 309 -42.93 9.58 -37.11
N PRO A 310 -43.44 10.80 -36.85
CA PRO A 310 -43.76 11.26 -35.50
C PRO A 310 -45.12 10.74 -35.02
N ALA A 311 -45.21 10.34 -33.76
CA ALA A 311 -46.46 10.04 -33.07
C ALA A 311 -46.71 11.02 -31.90
N GLN A 312 -47.96 11.43 -31.77
CA GLN A 312 -48.51 12.40 -30.81
C GLN A 312 -48.69 11.80 -29.39
N PRO A 313 -48.82 12.64 -28.34
CA PRO A 313 -48.73 12.21 -26.95
C PRO A 313 -50.04 11.58 -26.43
N GLN A 314 -49.91 10.53 -25.62
CA GLN A 314 -50.98 9.97 -24.79
C GLN A 314 -50.55 9.98 -23.31
N HIS A 315 -51.44 10.48 -22.45
CA HIS A 315 -51.36 10.42 -20.99
C HIS A 315 -51.70 9.02 -20.49
N ASP A 316 -50.89 8.47 -19.58
CA ASP A 316 -51.26 7.38 -18.68
C ASP A 316 -50.98 7.81 -17.22
N ASP A 317 -51.99 7.65 -16.37
CA ASP A 317 -52.15 8.24 -15.02
C ASP A 317 -51.50 7.38 -13.90
N ASP A 318 -50.73 6.34 -14.24
CA ASP A 318 -50.23 5.32 -13.29
C ASP A 318 -48.85 5.64 -12.68
N SER A 319 -48.06 6.52 -13.31
CA SER A 319 -46.70 6.83 -12.84
C SER A 319 -46.67 7.75 -11.61
N ALA A 320 -47.67 8.61 -11.44
CA ALA A 320 -47.74 9.55 -10.32
C ALA A 320 -47.99 8.84 -8.97
N THR A 321 -48.77 7.76 -8.99
CA THR A 321 -49.12 6.97 -7.79
C THR A 321 -47.93 6.14 -7.29
N ALA A 322 -47.12 5.60 -8.21
CA ALA A 322 -45.92 4.84 -7.87
C ALA A 322 -44.83 5.70 -7.22
N VAL A 323 -44.64 6.94 -7.71
CA VAL A 323 -43.66 7.88 -7.15
C VAL A 323 -44.03 8.28 -5.72
N ARG A 324 -45.31 8.61 -5.47
CA ARG A 324 -45.80 8.99 -4.13
C ARG A 324 -45.63 7.87 -3.10
N LEU A 325 -45.79 6.61 -3.50
CA LEU A 325 -45.67 5.47 -2.60
C LEU A 325 -44.21 5.20 -2.19
N VAL A 326 -43.24 5.52 -3.06
CA VAL A 326 -41.81 5.48 -2.73
C VAL A 326 -41.45 6.55 -1.70
N GLU A 327 -41.98 7.77 -1.83
CA GLU A 327 -41.77 8.84 -0.85
C GLU A 327 -42.35 8.47 0.54
N CYS A 328 -43.56 7.91 0.60
CA CYS A 328 -44.16 7.45 1.86
C CYS A 328 -43.31 6.38 2.58
N ARG A 329 -42.68 5.46 1.83
CA ARG A 329 -41.81 4.41 2.40
C ARG A 329 -40.51 4.97 2.99
N LEU A 330 -39.94 6.03 2.40
CA LEU A 330 -38.75 6.68 2.94
C LEU A 330 -39.06 7.37 4.26
N ILE A 331 -40.19 8.09 4.33
CA ILE A 331 -40.66 8.74 5.56
C ILE A 331 -40.93 7.72 6.66
N ALA A 332 -41.57 6.58 6.35
CA ALA A 332 -41.81 5.52 7.33
C ALA A 332 -40.52 4.93 7.89
N ARG A 333 -39.51 4.71 7.05
CA ARG A 333 -38.18 4.22 7.50
C ARG A 333 -37.53 5.17 8.48
N GLU A 334 -37.59 6.47 8.21
CA GLU A 334 -37.03 7.50 9.09
C GLU A 334 -37.75 7.54 10.45
N GLN A 335 -39.08 7.49 10.46
CA GLN A 335 -39.86 7.49 11.71
C GLN A 335 -39.64 6.22 12.55
N ILE A 336 -39.60 5.05 11.93
CA ILE A 336 -39.38 3.78 12.63
C ILE A 336 -37.94 3.70 13.17
N ALA A 337 -36.97 4.24 12.44
CA ALA A 337 -35.59 4.33 12.91
C ALA A 337 -35.47 5.24 14.15
N ALA A 338 -36.17 6.39 14.14
CA ALA A 338 -36.20 7.35 15.24
C ALA A 338 -37.01 6.87 16.47
N ALA A 339 -37.90 5.88 16.32
CA ALA A 339 -38.70 5.36 17.42
C ALA A 339 -37.85 4.64 18.49
N LYS A 340 -38.16 4.85 19.77
CA LYS A 340 -37.53 4.16 20.90
C LYS A 340 -38.13 2.76 21.12
N LEU A 341 -38.00 1.89 20.12
CA LEU A 341 -38.44 0.48 20.14
C LEU A 341 -37.23 -0.47 20.03
N PRO A 342 -37.30 -1.71 20.57
CA PRO A 342 -36.28 -2.74 20.35
C PRO A 342 -36.12 -3.10 18.86
N GLN A 343 -34.92 -3.51 18.45
CA GLN A 343 -34.60 -3.79 17.05
C GLN A 343 -35.56 -4.80 16.37
N PRO A 344 -35.98 -5.92 17.01
CA PRO A 344 -36.91 -6.85 16.40
C PRO A 344 -38.30 -6.25 16.09
N ALA A 345 -38.75 -5.27 16.89
CA ALA A 345 -40.01 -4.57 16.68
C ALA A 345 -39.88 -3.56 15.52
N LYS A 346 -38.73 -2.92 15.37
CA LYS A 346 -38.44 -2.05 14.23
C LYS A 346 -38.44 -2.84 12.92
N ASP A 347 -37.79 -4.01 12.89
CA ASP A 347 -37.70 -4.85 11.69
C ASP A 347 -39.09 -5.32 11.23
N LYS A 348 -39.97 -5.67 12.19
CA LYS A 348 -41.37 -6.04 11.94
C LYS A 348 -42.19 -4.88 11.35
N LEU A 349 -42.03 -3.66 11.88
CA LEU A 349 -42.72 -2.47 11.35
C LEU A 349 -42.19 -2.10 9.96
N LEU A 350 -40.89 -2.21 9.73
CA LEU A 350 -40.25 -1.96 8.42
C LEU A 350 -40.78 -2.92 7.36
N ALA A 351 -40.91 -4.21 7.68
CA ALA A 351 -41.50 -5.19 6.77
C ALA A 351 -42.95 -4.84 6.41
N ARG A 352 -43.76 -4.45 7.40
CA ARG A 352 -45.17 -4.08 7.20
C ARG A 352 -45.34 -2.91 6.21
N PHE A 353 -44.56 -1.85 6.35
CA PHE A 353 -44.66 -0.67 5.46
C PHE A 353 -43.91 -0.84 4.13
N ALA A 354 -42.96 -1.77 4.04
CA ALA A 354 -42.35 -2.16 2.76
C ALA A 354 -43.35 -2.89 1.85
N GLU A 355 -44.25 -3.69 2.42
CA GLU A 355 -45.26 -4.48 1.69
C GLU A 355 -46.57 -3.73 1.41
N ALA A 356 -46.74 -2.52 1.95
CA ALA A 356 -47.93 -1.71 1.73
C ALA A 356 -48.10 -1.35 0.24
N LYS A 357 -49.30 -1.62 -0.29
CA LYS A 357 -49.70 -1.37 -1.69
C LYS A 357 -50.56 -0.12 -1.87
N GLU A 358 -50.99 0.50 -0.78
CA GLU A 358 -51.77 1.73 -0.75
C GLU A 358 -50.90 2.88 -0.23
N ILE A 359 -51.22 4.12 -0.62
CA ILE A 359 -50.56 5.32 -0.09
C ILE A 359 -50.99 5.46 1.38
N PHE A 360 -50.01 5.61 2.26
CA PHE A 360 -50.21 5.81 3.69
C PHE A 360 -49.53 7.10 4.16
N GLU A 361 -50.03 7.69 5.23
CA GLU A 361 -49.53 8.96 5.73
C GLU A 361 -48.67 8.77 6.99
N ARG A 362 -47.96 9.84 7.35
CA ARG A 362 -47.12 9.90 8.54
C ARG A 362 -47.86 9.45 9.82
N ALA A 363 -49.14 9.81 9.92
CA ALA A 363 -50.00 9.46 11.05
C ALA A 363 -50.28 7.95 11.18
N ASP A 364 -50.23 7.19 10.07
CA ASP A 364 -50.45 5.75 10.08
C ASP A 364 -49.23 4.99 10.60
N VAL A 365 -48.03 5.51 10.30
CA VAL A 365 -46.77 5.00 10.82
C VAL A 365 -46.68 5.24 12.33
N ASP A 366 -47.05 6.45 12.78
CA ASP A 366 -47.05 6.80 14.21
C ASP A 366 -48.04 5.92 15.00
N ARG A 367 -49.23 5.64 14.43
CA ARG A 367 -50.20 4.73 15.05
C ARG A 367 -49.66 3.30 15.16
N ALA A 368 -48.99 2.80 14.12
CA ALA A 368 -48.39 1.47 14.14
C ALA A 368 -47.24 1.34 15.15
N ILE A 369 -46.45 2.41 15.34
CA ILE A 369 -45.41 2.49 16.37
C ILE A 369 -46.04 2.43 17.76
N GLU A 370 -47.12 3.19 18.00
CA GLU A 370 -47.80 3.22 19.30
C GLU A 370 -48.50 1.89 19.62
N ASP A 371 -49.10 1.24 18.62
CA ASP A 371 -49.70 -0.09 18.78
C ASP A 371 -48.65 -1.16 19.17
N GLU A 372 -47.47 -1.13 18.53
CA GLU A 372 -46.39 -2.07 18.84
C GLU A 372 -45.78 -1.75 20.22
N ARG A 373 -45.72 -0.48 20.61
CA ARG A 373 -45.30 -0.05 21.95
C ARG A 373 -46.27 -0.54 23.03
N ALA A 374 -47.57 -0.41 22.80
CA ALA A 374 -48.61 -0.90 23.68
C ALA A 374 -48.61 -2.44 23.76
N TYR A 375 -48.30 -3.13 22.66
CA TYR A 375 -48.12 -4.58 22.63
C TYR A 375 -46.93 -5.02 23.50
N LEU A 376 -45.77 -4.37 23.35
CA LEU A 376 -44.58 -4.66 24.16
C LEU A 376 -44.78 -4.33 25.65
N ALA A 377 -45.51 -3.27 25.96
CA ALA A 377 -45.84 -2.90 27.34
C ALA A 377 -46.63 -3.99 28.08
N ARG A 378 -47.46 -4.77 27.37
CA ARG A 378 -48.19 -5.91 27.95
C ARG A 378 -47.29 -7.09 28.31
N PHE A 379 -46.13 -7.23 27.68
CA PHE A 379 -45.13 -8.25 28.05
C PHE A 379 -44.29 -7.84 29.25
N THR A 380 -44.09 -6.52 29.47
CA THR A 380 -43.45 -6.01 30.70
C THR A 380 -44.35 -6.12 31.94
N GLU A 381 -45.67 -6.05 31.80
CA GLU A 381 -46.60 -6.25 32.92
C GLU A 381 -46.79 -7.72 33.34
N ALA A 382 -46.46 -8.68 32.46
CA ALA A 382 -46.74 -10.11 32.69
C ALA A 382 -45.60 -10.92 33.36
N GLY A 383 -44.46 -10.33 33.77
CA GLY A 383 -43.47 -11.10 34.53
C GLY A 383 -42.11 -10.48 34.86
N LYS A 384 -42.06 -9.65 35.93
CA LYS A 384 -40.96 -9.32 36.89
C LYS A 384 -39.60 -8.77 36.37
N PRO A 385 -38.77 -8.10 37.23
CA PRO A 385 -39.03 -7.11 38.28
C PRO A 385 -38.63 -5.68 37.84
N VAL A 386 -39.06 -4.68 38.61
CA VAL A 386 -38.77 -3.25 38.39
C VAL A 386 -37.27 -2.96 38.51
N ILE A 387 -36.65 -2.49 37.43
CA ILE A 387 -35.37 -1.77 37.47
C ILE A 387 -35.71 -0.28 37.30
N PRO A 388 -35.38 0.59 38.28
CA PRO A 388 -35.63 2.03 38.17
C PRO A 388 -34.76 2.64 37.06
N PHE A 389 -35.37 3.47 36.22
CA PHE A 389 -34.80 4.00 34.98
C PHE A 389 -33.89 5.23 35.15
N ASP A 390 -33.22 5.41 36.29
CA ASP A 390 -32.44 6.63 36.59
C ASP A 390 -30.92 6.46 36.71
N GLU A 391 -30.39 5.25 36.59
CA GLU A 391 -28.97 5.03 36.31
C GLU A 391 -28.86 3.94 35.25
N ALA A 392 -28.49 4.34 34.03
CA ALA A 392 -28.13 3.37 33.01
C ALA A 392 -26.94 2.56 33.56
N PRO A 393 -27.03 1.22 33.70
CA PRO A 393 -25.83 0.45 33.90
C PRO A 393 -24.96 0.69 32.67
N THR A 394 -23.81 1.33 32.85
CA THR A 394 -22.73 1.24 31.87
C THR A 394 -22.40 -0.24 31.78
N VAL A 395 -22.95 -0.90 30.76
CA VAL A 395 -22.44 -2.19 30.30
C VAL A 395 -21.09 -1.85 29.68
N GLU A 396 -20.07 -1.68 30.52
CA GLU A 396 -18.71 -1.71 30.05
C GLU A 396 -18.52 -3.07 29.39
N ASP A 397 -18.09 -3.04 28.14
CA ASP A 397 -17.76 -4.25 27.41
C ASP A 397 -16.75 -5.04 28.25
N ARG A 398 -17.04 -6.32 28.49
CA ARG A 398 -16.20 -7.17 29.34
C ARG A 398 -14.77 -7.23 28.81
N SER A 399 -14.61 -7.13 27.49
CA SER A 399 -13.33 -7.03 26.81
C SER A 399 -12.50 -5.83 27.28
N ALA A 400 -13.13 -4.65 27.39
CA ALA A 400 -12.49 -3.42 27.84
C ALA A 400 -12.12 -3.50 29.33
N LYS A 401 -13.00 -4.09 30.15
CA LYS A 401 -12.71 -4.32 31.58
C LYS A 401 -11.53 -5.26 31.78
N ILE A 402 -11.42 -6.30 30.94
CA ILE A 402 -10.34 -7.29 31.03
C ILE A 402 -9.01 -6.75 30.47
N ALA A 403 -9.05 -6.00 29.36
CA ALA A 403 -7.89 -5.25 28.90
C ALA A 403 -7.40 -4.27 29.97
N GLY A 404 -8.33 -3.55 30.61
CA GLY A 404 -8.04 -2.67 31.75
C GLY A 404 -7.48 -3.41 32.96
N MET A 405 -7.90 -4.64 33.23
CA MET A 405 -7.36 -5.47 34.31
C MET A 405 -5.91 -5.92 34.04
N LEU A 406 -5.58 -6.30 32.80
CA LEU A 406 -4.20 -6.63 32.40
C LEU A 406 -3.30 -5.40 32.41
N ASP A 407 -3.78 -4.29 31.87
CA ASP A 407 -3.05 -3.02 31.92
C ASP A 407 -2.86 -2.57 33.37
N ALA A 408 -3.87 -2.74 34.23
CA ALA A 408 -3.77 -2.48 35.66
C ALA A 408 -2.74 -3.38 36.36
N PHE A 409 -2.61 -4.63 35.93
CA PHE A 409 -1.62 -5.54 36.48
C PHE A 409 -0.19 -5.07 36.18
N PHE A 410 0.08 -4.66 34.94
CA PHE A 410 1.43 -4.26 34.50
C PHE A 410 1.79 -2.81 34.80
N ASP A 411 0.82 -1.89 34.93
CA ASP A 411 1.06 -0.49 35.24
C ASP A 411 0.75 -0.16 36.72
N PRO A 412 1.78 0.10 37.56
CA PRO A 412 1.59 0.53 38.94
C PRO A 412 0.84 1.85 39.10
N ALA A 413 0.84 2.70 38.08
CA ALA A 413 0.14 3.98 38.09
C ALA A 413 -1.37 3.84 37.76
N HIS A 414 -1.81 2.65 37.34
CA HIS A 414 -3.21 2.43 36.99
C HIS A 414 -4.12 2.51 38.23
N LYS A 415 -5.31 3.09 38.04
CA LYS A 415 -6.30 3.35 39.10
C LYS A 415 -6.70 2.09 39.85
N GLU A 416 -6.77 0.98 39.13
CA GLU A 416 -7.20 -0.33 39.62
C GLU A 416 -6.03 -1.27 39.98
N HIS A 417 -4.77 -0.80 39.93
CA HIS A 417 -3.58 -1.64 40.19
C HIS A 417 -3.66 -2.38 41.53
N ARG A 418 -4.19 -1.74 42.57
CA ARG A 418 -4.35 -2.33 43.91
C ARG A 418 -5.40 -3.44 43.97
N ALA A 419 -6.33 -3.48 43.02
CA ALA A 419 -7.36 -4.51 42.93
C ALA A 419 -6.85 -5.79 42.23
N VAL A 420 -5.77 -5.68 41.44
CA VAL A 420 -5.23 -6.79 40.64
C VAL A 420 -3.91 -7.28 41.25
N GLY A 421 -4.01 -8.14 42.27
CA GLY A 421 -2.86 -8.62 43.04
C GLY A 421 -2.17 -9.86 42.49
N SER A 422 -2.88 -10.68 41.70
CA SER A 422 -2.43 -12.00 41.26
C SER A 422 -2.51 -12.15 39.75
N PHE A 423 -1.44 -12.62 39.12
CA PHE A 423 -1.41 -12.93 37.70
C PHE A 423 -2.23 -14.20 37.40
N ARG A 424 -2.18 -15.17 38.32
CA ARG A 424 -3.01 -16.37 38.26
C ARG A 424 -4.51 -16.04 38.25
N GLU A 425 -4.94 -15.09 39.07
CA GLU A 425 -6.35 -14.67 39.09
C GLU A 425 -6.76 -14.02 37.76
N CYS A 426 -5.89 -13.19 37.17
CA CYS A 426 -6.11 -12.64 35.82
C CYS A 426 -6.25 -13.76 34.79
N TYR A 427 -5.35 -14.75 34.81
CA TYR A 427 -5.42 -15.89 33.90
C TYR A 427 -6.74 -16.65 34.02
N VAL A 428 -7.17 -16.99 35.24
CA VAL A 428 -8.42 -17.72 35.49
C VAL A 428 -9.65 -16.88 35.14
N GLU A 429 -9.63 -15.58 35.41
CA GLU A 429 -10.74 -14.66 35.09
C GLU A 429 -10.97 -14.54 33.58
N ILE A 430 -9.88 -14.56 32.80
CA ILE A 430 -9.91 -14.35 31.35
C ILE A 430 -10.18 -15.64 30.59
N THR A 431 -9.52 -16.74 31.00
CA THR A 431 -9.60 -18.05 30.31
C THR A 431 -10.66 -18.99 30.88
N GLY A 432 -11.03 -18.82 32.15
CA GLY A 432 -11.88 -19.76 32.88
C GLY A 432 -11.17 -21.07 33.29
N ASP A 433 -9.91 -21.27 32.89
CA ASP A 433 -9.13 -22.47 33.21
C ASP A 433 -8.58 -22.41 34.63
N ARG A 434 -9.30 -23.04 35.57
CA ARG A 434 -8.92 -23.10 36.99
C ARG A 434 -7.69 -23.97 37.26
N TYR A 435 -7.32 -24.84 36.32
CA TYR A 435 -6.20 -25.78 36.47
C TYR A 435 -4.89 -25.25 35.89
N ILE A 436 -4.91 -24.11 35.18
CA ILE A 436 -3.73 -23.54 34.49
C ILE A 436 -3.10 -24.60 33.58
N SER A 437 -3.95 -25.33 32.87
CA SER A 437 -3.56 -26.40 31.97
C SER A 437 -2.99 -25.86 30.65
N GLY A 438 -3.27 -24.60 30.31
CA GLY A 438 -2.88 -23.98 29.04
C GLY A 438 -3.63 -24.54 27.83
N ARG A 439 -4.68 -25.35 28.04
CA ARG A 439 -5.41 -26.03 26.97
C ARG A 439 -6.75 -25.35 26.73
N LEU A 440 -7.03 -25.04 25.46
CA LEU A 440 -8.31 -24.47 25.04
C LEU A 440 -9.54 -25.34 25.40
N ARG A 441 -9.34 -26.64 25.63
CA ARG A 441 -10.40 -27.58 26.04
C ARG A 441 -10.81 -27.41 27.50
N ASP A 442 -9.89 -26.95 28.33
CA ASP A 442 -10.09 -26.75 29.76
C ASP A 442 -10.47 -25.28 30.07
N CYS A 443 -10.43 -24.41 29.05
CA CYS A 443 -10.91 -23.04 29.08
C CYS A 443 -12.43 -22.95 28.87
N ASP A 444 -13.08 -21.97 29.52
CA ASP A 444 -14.45 -21.61 29.22
C ASP A 444 -14.48 -20.70 27.98
N GLN A 445 -14.72 -21.31 26.82
CA GLN A 445 -14.71 -20.61 25.53
C GLN A 445 -15.75 -19.48 25.42
N GLY A 446 -16.86 -19.55 26.15
CA GLY A 446 -17.84 -18.46 26.15
C GLY A 446 -17.28 -17.25 26.89
N ARG A 447 -16.66 -17.51 28.05
CA ARG A 447 -15.98 -16.50 28.86
C ARG A 447 -14.77 -15.90 28.16
N LEU A 448 -13.95 -16.73 27.51
CA LEU A 448 -12.77 -16.32 26.75
C LEU A 448 -13.13 -15.47 25.53
N ALA A 449 -14.24 -15.79 24.84
CA ALA A 449 -14.71 -15.02 23.70
C ALA A 449 -15.13 -13.60 24.12
N GLU A 450 -15.92 -13.53 25.19
CA GLU A 450 -16.42 -12.28 25.76
C GLU A 450 -15.30 -11.42 26.36
N SER A 451 -14.30 -12.05 26.98
CA SER A 451 -13.15 -11.37 27.58
C SER A 451 -12.17 -10.79 26.56
N LEU A 452 -12.10 -11.39 25.38
CA LEU A 452 -11.21 -10.95 24.30
C LEU A 452 -11.94 -10.14 23.21
N GLY A 453 -13.27 -9.98 23.31
CA GLY A 453 -14.07 -9.25 22.34
C GLY A 453 -14.12 -9.92 20.95
N VAL A 454 -13.86 -11.22 20.88
CA VAL A 454 -13.83 -12.02 19.64
C VAL A 454 -14.95 -13.05 19.64
N PHE A 455 -15.45 -13.36 18.44
CA PHE A 455 -16.42 -14.44 18.28
C PHE A 455 -15.83 -15.78 18.76
N ARG A 456 -16.68 -16.62 19.35
CA ARG A 456 -16.27 -17.92 19.88
C ARG A 456 -15.61 -18.80 18.81
N GLU A 457 -16.04 -18.65 17.56
CA GLU A 457 -15.51 -19.35 16.39
C GLU A 457 -14.11 -18.87 15.96
N ALA A 458 -13.71 -17.66 16.37
CA ALA A 458 -12.40 -17.07 16.10
C ALA A 458 -11.37 -17.36 17.21
N LEU A 459 -11.80 -17.95 18.33
CA LEU A 459 -10.90 -18.34 19.41
C LEU A 459 -9.96 -19.45 18.96
N THR A 460 -8.67 -19.19 19.15
CA THR A 460 -7.61 -20.18 19.00
C THR A 460 -6.86 -20.34 20.32
N SER A 461 -6.00 -21.34 20.40
CA SER A 461 -5.10 -21.48 21.56
C SER A 461 -4.19 -20.29 21.78
N ALA A 462 -3.98 -19.43 20.76
CA ALA A 462 -3.13 -18.25 20.84
C ALA A 462 -3.84 -16.98 21.34
N SER A 463 -5.18 -16.97 21.35
CA SER A 463 -5.96 -15.75 21.62
C SER A 463 -5.68 -15.14 22.99
N TRP A 464 -5.36 -15.96 24.01
CA TRP A 464 -4.95 -15.48 25.32
C TRP A 464 -3.57 -14.81 25.29
N ALA A 465 -2.58 -15.43 24.65
CA ALA A 465 -1.23 -14.89 24.63
C ALA A 465 -1.09 -13.66 23.73
N ASP A 466 -1.91 -13.56 22.68
CA ASP A 466 -2.02 -12.34 21.86
C ASP A 466 -2.48 -11.16 22.74
N ALA A 467 -3.57 -11.33 23.51
CA ALA A 467 -4.08 -10.29 24.39
C ALA A 467 -3.12 -9.92 25.52
N LEU A 468 -2.44 -10.93 26.10
CA LEU A 468 -1.38 -10.71 27.06
C LEU A 468 -0.19 -9.95 26.42
N GLY A 469 0.24 -10.37 25.24
CA GLY A 469 1.29 -9.74 24.45
C GLY A 469 1.01 -8.28 24.15
N ASP A 470 -0.24 -7.94 23.79
CA ASP A 470 -0.67 -6.57 23.55
C ASP A 470 -0.56 -5.70 24.81
N SER A 471 -0.97 -6.21 25.98
CA SER A 471 -0.83 -5.48 27.25
C SER A 471 0.64 -5.25 27.65
N ILE A 472 1.49 -6.27 27.47
CA ILE A 472 2.93 -6.18 27.73
C ILE A 472 3.58 -5.19 26.75
N THR A 473 3.19 -5.21 25.48
CA THR A 473 3.69 -4.28 24.45
C THR A 473 3.34 -2.85 24.80
N ARG A 474 2.07 -2.56 25.16
CA ARG A 474 1.66 -1.22 25.60
C ARG A 474 2.46 -0.75 26.81
N ARG A 475 2.67 -1.62 27.80
CA ARG A 475 3.48 -1.28 28.98
C ARG A 475 4.93 -0.99 28.60
N MET A 476 5.54 -1.85 27.78
CA MET A 476 6.91 -1.68 27.31
C MET A 476 7.08 -0.36 26.55
N GLN A 477 6.16 -0.02 25.64
CA GLN A 477 6.15 1.24 24.92
C GLN A 477 6.00 2.44 25.85
N GLN A 478 5.08 2.37 26.82
CA GLN A 478 4.87 3.42 27.81
C GLN A 478 6.15 3.69 28.63
N VAL A 479 6.84 2.64 29.08
CA VAL A 479 8.12 2.75 29.81
C VAL A 479 9.21 3.33 28.90
N TYR A 480 9.34 2.81 27.68
CA TYR A 480 10.33 3.26 26.70
C TYR A 480 10.19 4.74 26.33
N GLN A 481 8.95 5.22 26.19
CA GLN A 481 8.64 6.63 25.93
C GLN A 481 8.77 7.51 27.18
N GLY A 482 8.44 6.96 28.36
CA GLY A 482 8.49 7.66 29.64
C GLY A 482 9.91 7.97 30.12
N GLU A 483 10.90 7.18 29.69
CA GLU A 483 12.29 7.36 30.09
C GLU A 483 12.98 8.45 29.25
N THR A 484 12.68 9.71 29.56
CA THR A 484 13.13 10.88 28.77
C THR A 484 14.65 11.03 28.70
N ASP A 485 15.38 10.56 29.71
CA ASP A 485 16.84 10.62 29.75
C ASP A 485 17.47 9.71 28.68
N LEU A 486 16.92 8.52 28.49
CA LEU A 486 17.33 7.59 27.43
C LEU A 486 16.92 8.07 26.03
N GLN A 487 16.02 9.05 25.92
CA GLN A 487 15.63 9.68 24.65
C GLN A 487 16.43 10.94 24.34
N SER A 488 17.37 11.34 25.19
CA SER A 488 18.17 12.57 25.01
C SER A 488 19.00 12.59 23.72
N TRP A 489 19.32 11.43 23.13
CA TRP A 489 19.98 11.31 21.81
C TRP A 489 19.20 12.02 20.68
N ARG A 490 17.87 12.17 20.82
CA ARG A 490 17.02 12.89 19.85
C ARG A 490 17.37 14.38 19.72
N ARG A 491 18.05 14.94 20.73
CA ARG A 491 18.49 16.34 20.73
C ARG A 491 19.72 16.59 19.85
N ILE A 492 20.45 15.54 19.49
CA ILE A 492 21.71 15.61 18.74
C ILE A 492 21.67 14.88 17.39
N ALA A 493 20.67 14.02 17.19
CA ALA A 493 20.51 13.25 15.97
C ALA A 493 19.24 13.65 15.21
N ARG A 494 19.33 13.65 13.88
CA ARG A 494 18.15 13.75 13.02
C ARG A 494 17.53 12.37 12.83
N VAL A 495 16.23 12.26 13.08
CA VAL A 495 15.48 11.03 12.83
C VAL A 495 15.00 10.98 11.39
N THR A 496 15.20 9.83 10.73
CA THR A 496 14.71 9.57 9.38
C THR A 496 14.10 8.18 9.24
N ARG A 497 13.47 7.92 8.09
CA ARG A 497 12.90 6.63 7.72
C ARG A 497 13.83 5.90 6.75
N ALA A 498 14.01 4.60 6.98
CA ALA A 498 14.57 3.66 6.01
C ALA A 498 13.46 2.74 5.47
N ASN A 499 13.46 2.46 4.18
CA ASN A 499 12.42 1.62 3.55
C ASN A 499 12.82 0.14 3.43
N ASP A 500 14.13 -0.15 3.46
CA ASP A 500 14.65 -1.50 3.35
C ASP A 500 15.94 -1.70 4.16
N PHE A 501 16.51 -2.91 4.10
CA PHE A 501 17.78 -3.29 4.73
C PHE A 501 19.00 -3.04 3.83
N ARG A 502 18.82 -2.56 2.60
CA ARG A 502 19.94 -2.32 1.69
C ARG A 502 20.71 -1.08 2.16
N ALA A 503 21.93 -0.95 1.66
CA ALA A 503 22.73 0.24 1.90
C ALA A 503 22.00 1.46 1.36
N GLN A 504 21.65 2.38 2.25
CA GLN A 504 21.05 3.67 1.94
C GLN A 504 22.18 4.66 1.64
N GLU A 505 22.06 5.36 0.51
CA GLU A 505 23.00 6.42 0.13
C GLU A 505 22.39 7.78 0.48
N ARG A 506 23.13 8.58 1.25
CA ARG A 506 22.80 9.97 1.59
C ARG A 506 23.69 10.89 0.77
N PHE A 507 23.12 11.43 -0.29
CA PHE A 507 23.78 12.41 -1.15
C PHE A 507 23.65 13.80 -0.58
N ARG A 508 24.73 14.57 -0.67
CA ARG A 508 24.68 16.02 -0.56
C ARG A 508 25.21 16.62 -1.85
N ILE A 509 24.43 17.51 -2.44
CA ILE A 509 24.91 18.44 -3.47
C ILE A 509 25.63 19.58 -2.72
N GLY A 510 26.88 19.84 -3.05
CA GLY A 510 27.67 20.91 -2.43
C GLY A 510 27.04 22.31 -2.56
N GLY A 511 27.67 23.32 -1.98
CA GLY A 511 27.18 24.70 -2.06
C GLY A 511 27.69 25.46 -3.29
N TYR A 512 26.84 26.32 -3.87
CA TYR A 512 27.28 27.33 -4.84
C TYR A 512 28.10 28.44 -4.17
N GLY A 513 29.06 29.01 -4.90
CA GLY A 513 29.82 30.18 -4.48
C GLY A 513 28.99 31.47 -4.44
N ASN A 514 29.64 32.62 -4.25
CA ASN A 514 28.97 33.90 -4.43
C ASN A 514 28.54 34.07 -5.89
N LEU A 515 27.36 34.67 -6.09
CA LEU A 515 26.92 35.06 -7.42
C LEU A 515 27.90 36.10 -8.01
N PRO A 516 28.42 35.90 -9.23
CA PRO A 516 29.28 36.88 -9.87
C PRO A 516 28.48 38.15 -10.19
N ALA A 517 29.13 39.31 -10.08
CA ALA A 517 28.52 40.57 -10.51
C ALA A 517 28.40 40.56 -12.05
N VAL A 518 27.18 40.76 -12.56
CA VAL A 518 26.92 40.87 -13.98
C VAL A 518 26.92 42.35 -14.35
N ALA A 519 27.73 42.73 -15.34
CA ALA A 519 27.75 44.10 -15.85
C ALA A 519 26.46 44.42 -16.61
N GLU A 520 26.06 45.69 -16.64
CA GLU A 520 24.90 46.14 -17.42
C GLU A 520 25.08 45.78 -18.90
N GLY A 521 24.15 44.99 -19.46
CA GLY A 521 24.21 44.47 -20.83
C GLY A 521 25.12 43.24 -21.03
N GLY A 522 25.71 42.68 -19.97
CA GLY A 522 26.56 41.48 -20.04
C GLY A 522 25.77 40.16 -19.96
N PRO A 523 26.26 39.07 -20.59
CA PRO A 523 25.65 37.74 -20.45
C PRO A 523 25.97 37.11 -19.08
N TYR A 524 25.00 36.37 -18.53
CA TYR A 524 25.18 35.57 -17.32
C TYR A 524 26.07 34.35 -17.62
N THR A 525 27.16 34.20 -16.88
CA THR A 525 28.04 33.01 -17.00
C THR A 525 27.46 31.85 -16.20
N ALA A 526 27.51 30.63 -16.76
CA ALA A 526 27.09 29.43 -16.05
C ALA A 526 27.86 29.26 -14.74
N LEU A 527 27.12 29.00 -13.65
CA LEU A 527 27.71 28.68 -12.35
C LEU A 527 28.31 27.27 -12.39
N ALA A 528 29.47 27.08 -11.75
CA ALA A 528 30.02 25.74 -11.56
C ALA A 528 29.11 24.94 -10.60
N SER A 529 28.57 23.83 -11.09
CA SER A 529 27.79 22.90 -10.25
C SER A 529 28.68 22.32 -9.16
N PRO A 530 28.23 22.32 -7.90
CA PRO A 530 28.96 21.69 -6.80
C PRO A 530 29.07 20.17 -7.03
N GLY A 531 30.15 19.57 -6.52
CA GLY A 531 30.30 18.10 -6.52
C GLY A 531 29.34 17.42 -5.54
N ASP A 532 29.11 16.13 -5.78
CA ASP A 532 28.26 15.27 -4.97
C ASP A 532 29.11 14.33 -4.11
N ASP A 533 28.92 14.39 -2.79
CA ASP A 533 29.52 13.46 -1.83
C ASP A 533 28.41 12.56 -1.24
N LYS A 534 28.76 11.33 -0.86
CA LYS A 534 27.81 10.35 -0.35
C LYS A 534 28.25 9.69 0.96
N ALA A 535 27.35 9.64 1.93
CA ALA A 535 27.47 8.80 3.11
C ALA A 535 26.57 7.57 2.97
N THR A 536 27.04 6.39 3.38
CA THR A 536 26.29 5.14 3.22
C THR A 536 26.11 4.42 4.55
N TYR A 537 24.92 3.89 4.80
CA TYR A 537 24.65 3.04 5.97
C TYR A 537 23.59 1.99 5.68
N ALA A 538 23.55 0.93 6.48
CA ALA A 538 22.49 -0.07 6.43
C ALA A 538 21.82 -0.19 7.80
N VAL A 539 20.55 -0.56 7.78
CA VAL A 539 19.77 -0.79 8.99
C VAL A 539 20.01 -2.22 9.50
N SER A 540 20.15 -2.39 10.81
CA SER A 540 20.39 -3.69 11.45
C SER A 540 19.30 -4.04 12.46
N LYS A 541 19.02 -5.34 12.62
CA LYS A 541 18.09 -5.85 13.62
C LYS A 541 18.81 -6.05 14.96
N ARG A 542 18.24 -5.53 16.03
CA ARG A 542 18.68 -5.78 17.42
C ARG A 542 17.50 -6.32 18.21
N GLY A 543 17.74 -7.27 19.10
CA GLY A 543 16.65 -7.95 19.82
C GLY A 543 17.12 -9.20 20.53
N GLY A 544 16.23 -9.78 21.32
CA GLY A 544 16.48 -10.96 22.12
C GLY A 544 15.18 -11.69 22.44
N THR A 545 15.29 -12.87 23.04
CA THR A 545 14.15 -13.66 23.50
C THR A 545 14.21 -13.86 25.00
N GLU A 546 13.09 -13.66 25.69
CA GLU A 546 12.90 -13.93 27.11
C GLU A 546 11.80 -14.99 27.28
N THR A 547 11.96 -15.91 28.22
CA THR A 547 10.99 -17.01 28.42
C THR A 547 10.25 -16.87 29.74
N VAL A 548 8.93 -17.11 29.70
CA VAL A 548 8.09 -17.24 30.88
C VAL A 548 7.55 -18.67 30.93
N THR A 549 7.86 -19.38 32.01
CA THR A 549 7.45 -20.78 32.18
C THR A 549 6.06 -20.86 32.83
N ILE A 550 5.36 -21.98 32.63
CA ILE A 550 4.06 -22.23 33.28
C ILE A 550 4.20 -22.27 34.80
N GLU A 551 5.35 -22.70 35.34
CA GLU A 551 5.62 -22.69 36.78
C GLU A 551 5.66 -21.28 37.35
N MET A 552 6.23 -20.29 36.64
CA MET A 552 6.21 -18.89 37.08
C MET A 552 4.78 -18.34 37.17
N ILE A 553 3.91 -18.76 36.24
CA ILE A 553 2.48 -18.39 36.23
C ILE A 553 1.75 -19.11 37.37
N ALA A 554 2.02 -20.40 37.58
CA ALA A 554 1.36 -21.22 38.59
C ALA A 554 1.77 -20.82 40.02
N ASN A 555 3.03 -20.46 40.22
CA ASN A 555 3.59 -19.97 41.48
C ASN A 555 3.28 -18.50 41.75
N ASP A 556 2.66 -17.81 40.79
CA ASP A 556 2.27 -16.40 40.89
C ASP A 556 3.49 -15.50 41.23
N ASP A 557 4.60 -15.68 40.50
CA ASP A 557 5.82 -14.86 40.61
C ASP A 557 5.59 -13.46 39.99
N VAL A 558 4.62 -12.73 40.56
CA VAL A 558 4.11 -11.43 40.11
C VAL A 558 5.23 -10.40 39.96
N GLY A 559 6.24 -10.44 40.82
CA GLY A 559 7.39 -9.54 40.76
C GLY A 559 8.22 -9.73 39.49
N ALA A 560 8.55 -10.97 39.14
CA ALA A 560 9.35 -11.28 37.96
C ALA A 560 8.55 -10.98 36.67
N ILE A 561 7.29 -11.40 36.61
CA ILE A 561 6.44 -11.21 35.41
C ILE A 561 6.22 -9.71 35.11
N ARG A 562 6.03 -8.88 36.15
CA ARG A 562 5.86 -7.43 35.97
C ARG A 562 7.15 -6.71 35.56
N GLN A 563 8.31 -7.20 35.99
CA GLN A 563 9.60 -6.57 35.67
C GLN A 563 10.05 -6.82 34.23
N ILE A 564 9.70 -7.97 33.63
CA ILE A 564 10.11 -8.33 32.26
C ILE A 564 9.86 -7.19 31.25
N PRO A 565 8.63 -6.64 31.07
CA PRO A 565 8.41 -5.55 30.12
C PRO A 565 9.19 -4.27 30.44
N VAL A 566 9.43 -3.99 31.72
CA VAL A 566 10.20 -2.80 32.15
C VAL A 566 11.67 -2.96 31.76
N GLU A 567 12.28 -4.08 32.12
CA GLU A 567 13.69 -4.36 31.82
C GLU A 567 13.93 -4.49 30.32
N LEU A 568 13.00 -5.09 29.56
CA LEU A 568 13.08 -5.17 28.11
C LEU A 568 13.00 -3.77 27.46
N ALA A 569 12.12 -2.90 27.95
CA ALA A 569 12.03 -1.51 27.48
C ALA A 569 13.32 -0.74 27.77
N LEU A 570 13.85 -0.85 29.00
CA LEU A 570 15.10 -0.21 29.41
C LEU A 570 16.27 -0.72 28.58
N ALA A 571 16.41 -2.04 28.39
CA ALA A 571 17.46 -2.62 27.56
C ALA A 571 17.39 -2.11 26.10
N ALA A 572 16.20 -2.00 25.52
CA ALA A 572 16.01 -1.43 24.19
C ALA A 572 16.39 0.07 24.14
N GLY A 573 16.03 0.83 25.18
CA GLY A 573 16.42 2.23 25.36
C GLY A 573 17.93 2.42 25.47
N HIS A 574 18.57 1.70 26.39
CA HIS A 574 20.02 1.72 26.58
C HIS A 574 20.78 1.34 25.31
N THR A 575 20.36 0.29 24.60
CA THR A 575 21.03 -0.12 23.36
C THR A 575 20.99 0.97 22.29
N LEU A 576 19.86 1.68 22.14
CA LEU A 576 19.75 2.79 21.18
C LEU A 576 20.54 4.02 21.65
N TYR A 577 20.46 4.33 22.95
CA TYR A 577 21.18 5.42 23.58
C TYR A 577 22.69 5.26 23.37
N GLU A 578 23.26 4.11 23.76
CA GLU A 578 24.68 3.80 23.56
C GLU A 578 25.05 3.79 22.08
N PHE A 579 24.20 3.24 21.21
CA PHE A 579 24.44 3.28 19.76
C PHE A 579 24.59 4.71 19.24
N ALA A 580 23.77 5.66 19.69
CA ALA A 580 23.82 7.05 19.25
C ALA A 580 25.06 7.79 19.81
N PHE A 581 25.32 7.65 21.12
CA PHE A 581 26.43 8.35 21.78
C PHE A 581 27.80 7.73 21.43
N ASP A 582 27.85 6.46 21.06
CA ASP A 582 29.12 5.80 20.66
C ASP A 582 29.72 6.37 19.38
N PHE A 583 28.94 7.00 18.49
CA PHE A 583 29.50 7.77 17.38
C PHE A 583 30.44 8.88 17.87
N PHE A 584 30.10 9.54 18.99
CA PHE A 584 30.90 10.64 19.55
C PHE A 584 32.05 10.11 20.41
N ARG A 585 31.83 8.99 21.12
CA ARG A 585 32.84 8.38 21.98
C ARG A 585 33.92 7.64 21.21
N THR A 586 33.53 6.67 20.36
CA THR A 586 34.45 5.73 19.69
C THR A 586 35.19 6.33 18.51
N ASN A 587 34.71 7.48 17.99
CA ASN A 587 35.30 8.20 16.87
C ASN A 587 35.41 7.35 15.57
N PRO A 588 34.28 6.88 15.01
CA PRO A 588 34.28 5.99 13.85
C PRO A 588 34.79 6.71 12.59
N THR A 589 35.27 5.93 11.62
CA THR A 589 35.58 6.42 10.27
C THR A 589 34.30 6.80 9.53
N ILE A 590 34.29 7.99 8.91
CA ILE A 590 33.14 8.53 8.19
C ILE A 590 33.31 8.39 6.67
N TRP A 591 32.43 9.04 5.90
CA TRP A 591 32.31 8.93 4.45
C TRP A 591 33.59 9.29 3.67
N ASP A 592 34.47 10.12 4.23
CA ASP A 592 35.73 10.57 3.63
C ASP A 592 36.92 9.63 3.92
N GLY A 593 36.69 8.53 4.65
CA GLY A 593 37.74 7.59 5.05
C GLY A 593 38.59 8.05 6.23
N VAL A 594 38.27 9.18 6.87
CA VAL A 594 38.92 9.71 8.07
C VAL A 594 38.01 9.52 9.28
N ALA A 595 38.57 9.50 10.49
CA ALA A 595 37.78 9.46 11.73
C ALA A 595 36.93 10.75 11.88
N LEU A 596 35.76 10.65 12.51
CA LEU A 596 34.84 11.76 12.75
C LEU A 596 35.56 13.01 13.31
N TYR A 597 36.36 12.81 14.36
CA TYR A 597 37.24 13.80 14.95
C TYR A 597 38.67 13.59 14.49
N HIS A 598 39.17 14.55 13.72
CA HIS A 598 40.53 14.52 13.20
C HIS A 598 41.04 15.94 12.94
N ALA A 599 42.37 16.11 12.95
CA ALA A 599 43.00 17.41 12.70
C ALA A 599 42.64 17.99 11.32
N SER A 600 42.44 17.15 10.30
CA SER A 600 42.02 17.58 8.96
C SER A 600 40.62 18.19 8.92
N HIS A 601 39.74 17.81 9.85
CA HIS A 601 38.38 18.36 9.96
C HIS A 601 38.34 19.62 10.83
N ALA A 602 39.49 19.99 11.43
CA ALA A 602 39.60 21.10 12.38
C ALA A 602 38.58 21.03 13.54
N ASN A 603 38.28 19.81 13.99
CA ASN A 603 37.25 19.53 15.00
C ASN A 603 37.76 18.72 16.21
N LEU A 604 39.08 18.52 16.32
CA LEU A 604 39.74 17.83 17.41
C LEU A 604 40.63 18.79 18.20
N PHE A 605 40.48 18.78 19.53
CA PHE A 605 41.18 19.63 20.48
C PHE A 605 41.73 18.81 21.64
N THR A 606 42.64 19.40 22.43
CA THR A 606 43.29 18.73 23.57
C THR A 606 43.22 19.51 24.89
N ALA A 607 42.52 20.64 24.91
CA ALA A 607 42.40 21.47 26.09
C ALA A 607 41.34 20.93 27.05
N ALA A 608 41.61 21.02 28.36
CA ALA A 608 40.63 20.69 29.39
C ALA A 608 39.42 21.64 29.35
N LEU A 609 38.31 21.19 29.95
CA LEU A 609 37.07 21.95 29.96
C LEU A 609 37.23 23.27 30.75
N ASP A 610 37.32 24.38 30.02
CA ASP A 610 37.28 25.73 30.54
C ASP A 610 36.60 26.71 29.56
N ALA A 611 36.42 27.98 29.98
CA ALA A 611 35.77 29.00 29.15
C ALA A 611 36.54 29.31 27.84
N ALA A 612 37.87 29.18 27.84
CA ALA A 612 38.71 29.48 26.70
C ALA A 612 38.63 28.36 25.65
N ALA A 613 38.66 27.10 26.09
CA ALA A 613 38.46 25.91 25.29
C ALA A 613 37.09 25.94 24.60
N ILE A 614 36.01 26.21 25.34
CA ILE A 614 34.67 26.35 24.73
C ILE A 614 34.65 27.44 23.66
N SER A 615 35.30 28.58 23.92
CA SER A 615 35.39 29.68 22.95
C SER A 615 36.15 29.28 21.69
N ALA A 616 37.22 28.48 21.82
CA ALA A 616 38.01 27.96 20.71
C ALA A 616 37.21 26.95 19.86
N HIS A 617 36.53 26.00 20.49
CA HIS A 617 35.66 25.04 19.81
C HIS A 617 34.53 25.73 19.03
N ARG A 618 33.84 26.68 19.68
CA ARG A 618 32.79 27.48 19.05
C ARG A 618 33.32 28.26 17.84
N LEU A 619 34.50 28.85 17.95
CA LEU A 619 35.13 29.58 16.85
C LEU A 619 35.45 28.64 15.68
N ALA A 620 35.98 27.45 15.96
CA ALA A 620 36.26 26.46 14.92
C ALA A 620 34.98 26.02 14.19
N MET A 621 33.90 25.71 14.91
CA MET A 621 32.60 25.41 14.30
C MET A 621 32.06 26.57 13.44
N SER A 622 32.22 27.82 13.91
CA SER A 622 31.80 29.01 13.16
C SER A 622 32.62 29.23 11.89
N GLN A 623 33.91 28.84 11.91
CA GLN A 623 34.84 28.95 10.79
C GLN A 623 34.71 27.81 9.76
N GLN A 624 33.97 26.75 10.07
CA GLN A 624 33.74 25.65 9.14
C GLN A 624 33.18 26.15 7.80
N VAL A 625 33.75 25.62 6.72
CA VAL A 625 33.39 26.02 5.35
C VAL A 625 32.46 24.99 4.72
N ARG A 626 31.45 25.49 4.02
CA ARG A 626 30.57 24.66 3.20
C ARG A 626 31.37 24.10 2.02
N ALA A 627 31.28 22.79 1.82
CA ALA A 627 31.95 22.09 0.72
C ALA A 627 31.56 22.71 -0.64
N GLY A 628 32.52 22.80 -1.56
CA GLY A 628 32.37 23.43 -2.89
C GLY A 628 32.41 24.97 -2.92
N SER A 629 31.74 25.64 -1.97
CA SER A 629 31.60 27.11 -1.99
C SER A 629 32.73 27.89 -1.29
N GLY A 630 33.45 27.25 -0.36
CA GLY A 630 34.41 27.91 0.53
C GLY A 630 33.78 28.93 1.50
N LYS A 631 32.45 29.00 1.58
CA LYS A 631 31.74 29.96 2.44
C LYS A 631 31.69 29.46 3.88
N ARG A 632 31.98 30.36 4.83
CA ARG A 632 31.81 30.07 6.26
C ARG A 632 30.34 29.84 6.58
N MET A 633 30.04 28.74 7.28
CA MET A 633 28.67 28.38 7.64
C MET A 633 28.19 29.11 8.89
N GLY A 634 29.10 29.62 9.73
CA GLY A 634 28.72 30.31 10.96
C GLY A 634 27.98 29.41 11.96
N LEU A 635 28.26 28.10 11.93
CA LEU A 635 27.63 27.15 12.85
C LEU A 635 28.00 27.49 14.29
N GLN A 636 27.04 27.31 15.18
CA GLN A 636 27.22 27.49 16.61
C GLN A 636 26.82 26.20 17.31
N PRO A 637 27.60 25.74 18.31
CA PRO A 637 27.19 24.65 19.15
C PRO A 637 25.96 25.04 19.97
N LYS A 638 25.13 24.05 20.31
CA LYS A 638 23.95 24.21 21.18
C LYS A 638 23.96 23.21 22.33
N VAL A 639 24.54 22.02 22.12
CA VAL A 639 24.56 20.94 23.09
C VAL A 639 26.00 20.66 23.53
N TRP A 640 26.19 20.47 24.83
CA TRP A 640 27.42 19.92 25.42
C TRP A 640 27.18 18.46 25.81
N LEU A 641 28.11 17.59 25.42
CA LEU A 641 28.13 16.17 25.75
C LEU A 641 29.38 15.87 26.58
N GLY A 642 29.21 15.16 27.69
CA GLY A 642 30.36 14.74 28.49
C GLY A 642 30.02 13.74 29.59
N PRO A 643 31.05 13.21 30.25
CA PRO A 643 30.92 12.25 31.32
C PRO A 643 30.43 12.90 32.63
N SER A 644 29.99 12.08 33.58
CA SER A 644 29.45 12.55 34.87
C SER A 644 30.48 13.35 35.70
N GLU A 645 31.76 13.02 35.55
CA GLU A 645 32.89 13.66 36.25
C GLU A 645 33.05 15.13 35.86
N LEU A 646 32.67 15.50 34.63
CA LEU A 646 32.72 16.88 34.14
C LEU A 646 31.42 17.65 34.38
N GLN A 647 30.36 17.00 34.88
CA GLN A 647 29.04 17.61 35.05
C GLN A 647 29.08 18.84 35.95
N GLU A 648 29.76 18.78 37.11
CA GLU A 648 29.83 19.92 38.03
C GLU A 648 30.60 21.10 37.39
N THR A 649 31.71 20.81 36.71
CA THR A 649 32.51 21.80 35.99
C THR A 649 31.70 22.48 34.88
N ALA A 650 30.98 21.69 34.07
CA ALA A 650 30.09 22.19 33.03
C ALA A 650 28.94 23.01 33.60
N TYR A 651 28.29 22.55 34.68
CA TYR A 651 27.19 23.27 35.33
C TYR A 651 27.64 24.61 35.90
N ASN A 652 28.80 24.64 36.55
CA ASN A 652 29.41 25.89 37.04
C ASN A 652 29.74 26.86 35.89
N LEU A 653 30.14 26.34 34.74
CA LEU A 653 30.50 27.14 33.57
C LEU A 653 29.29 27.74 32.84
N PHE A 654 28.20 26.97 32.70
CA PHE A 654 27.06 27.36 31.85
C PHE A 654 25.85 27.87 32.64
N VAL A 655 25.56 27.29 33.81
CA VAL A 655 24.29 27.52 34.53
C VAL A 655 24.47 28.39 35.77
N ARG A 656 25.59 28.25 36.49
CA ARG A 656 25.79 28.94 37.76
C ARG A 656 26.00 30.44 37.57
N ALA A 657 25.02 31.23 38.01
CA ALA A 657 25.05 32.69 38.01
C ALA A 657 25.79 33.27 39.22
N THR A 658 27.05 32.86 39.44
CA THR A 658 27.88 33.42 40.53
C THR A 658 28.37 34.85 40.24
N ASN A 659 28.24 35.32 38.99
CA ASN A 659 28.64 36.66 38.57
C ASN A 659 27.39 37.52 38.32
N ASN A 660 27.39 38.77 38.82
CA ASN A 660 26.32 39.74 38.55
C ASN A 660 26.22 40.11 37.06
N ASP A 661 27.33 39.97 36.31
CA ASP A 661 27.37 40.08 34.85
C ASP A 661 27.64 38.69 34.24
N LYS A 662 26.77 38.23 33.34
CA LYS A 662 26.96 36.97 32.63
C LYS A 662 28.20 37.07 31.72
N THR A 663 29.10 36.09 31.81
CA THR A 663 30.21 35.97 30.85
C THR A 663 29.66 35.61 29.46
N PHE A 664 30.41 35.90 28.39
CA PHE A 664 30.00 35.59 27.01
C PHE A 664 29.62 34.12 26.82
N VAL A 665 30.34 33.19 27.47
CA VAL A 665 30.06 31.74 27.41
C VAL A 665 28.76 31.39 28.14
N GLN A 666 28.48 32.01 29.29
CA GLN A 666 27.23 31.83 30.04
C GLN A 666 26.01 32.41 29.32
N ALA A 667 26.20 33.38 28.42
CA ALA A 667 25.12 33.94 27.61
C ALA A 667 24.69 33.04 26.44
N LEU A 668 25.48 32.00 26.09
CA LEU A 668 25.19 31.10 24.97
C LEU A 668 24.18 29.98 25.31
N ASP A 669 23.90 29.76 26.60
CA ASP A 669 22.85 28.86 27.09
C ASP A 669 22.89 27.46 26.43
N TYR A 670 23.99 26.75 26.69
CA TYR A 670 24.19 25.38 26.20
C TYR A 670 23.31 24.39 26.94
N ASP A 671 22.83 23.40 26.21
CA ASP A 671 22.11 22.27 26.74
C ASP A 671 23.10 21.20 27.22
N LEU A 672 23.14 20.93 28.53
CA LEU A 672 24.01 19.89 29.08
C LEU A 672 23.32 18.53 28.97
N ILE A 673 23.99 17.60 28.29
CA ILE A 673 23.62 16.18 28.29
C ILE A 673 24.80 15.42 28.87
N VAL A 674 24.57 14.84 30.05
CA VAL A 674 25.54 13.98 30.73
C VAL A 674 25.33 12.56 30.23
N VAL A 675 26.43 11.90 29.85
CA VAL A 675 26.41 10.53 29.34
C VAL A 675 27.07 9.62 30.38
N PRO A 676 26.29 8.94 31.24
CA PRO A 676 26.83 8.32 32.45
C PRO A 676 27.85 7.21 32.23
N TYR A 677 27.78 6.52 31.09
CA TYR A 677 28.69 5.41 30.77
C TYR A 677 30.01 5.86 30.13
N TRP A 678 30.17 7.17 29.85
CA TRP A 678 31.46 7.73 29.45
C TRP A 678 32.30 7.86 30.71
N THR A 679 33.40 7.12 30.79
CA THR A 679 34.26 7.05 31.99
C THR A 679 35.54 7.88 31.87
N ASP A 680 35.81 8.45 30.69
CA ASP A 680 36.98 9.27 30.47
C ASP A 680 36.66 10.74 30.75
N ALA A 681 37.13 11.24 31.89
CA ALA A 681 36.97 12.62 32.35
C ALA A 681 37.61 13.67 31.43
N ASN A 682 38.35 13.24 30.40
CA ASN A 682 38.98 14.11 29.42
C ASN A 682 38.23 14.20 28.09
N ASP A 683 37.19 13.39 27.90
CA ASP A 683 36.44 13.27 26.64
C ASP A 683 35.11 14.03 26.72
N TRP A 684 35.06 15.23 26.12
CA TRP A 684 33.82 15.99 25.98
C TRP A 684 33.66 16.55 24.55
N CYS A 685 32.40 16.74 24.15
CA CYS A 685 32.06 17.19 22.80
C CYS A 685 31.08 18.38 22.84
N LEU A 686 31.13 19.21 21.81
CA LEU A 686 30.10 20.19 21.50
C LEU A 686 29.44 19.85 20.18
N VAL A 687 28.12 19.86 20.17
CA VAL A 687 27.31 19.52 19.00
C VAL A 687 26.38 20.69 18.65
N ALA A 688 26.25 20.95 17.35
CA ALA A 688 25.31 21.92 16.80
C ALA A 688 23.87 21.42 16.89
N ASP A 689 22.93 22.33 16.75
CA ASP A 689 21.52 21.98 16.61
C ASP A 689 21.28 21.15 15.32
N PRO A 690 20.67 19.96 15.42
CA PRO A 690 20.35 19.12 14.26
C PRO A 690 19.50 19.82 13.20
N MET A 691 18.72 20.83 13.56
CA MET A 691 17.94 21.64 12.62
C MET A 691 18.81 22.52 11.73
N ARG A 692 20.01 22.91 12.19
CA ARG A 692 20.98 23.67 11.39
C ARG A 692 21.88 22.75 10.57
N LEU A 693 22.48 21.78 11.24
CA LEU A 693 23.29 20.72 10.63
C LEU A 693 23.36 19.55 11.60
N ALA A 694 22.81 18.41 11.19
CA ALA A 694 22.84 17.20 12.01
C ALA A 694 24.23 16.58 11.99
N ALA A 695 24.82 16.37 13.17
CA ALA A 695 26.05 15.62 13.32
C ALA A 695 25.82 14.11 13.13
N LEU A 696 24.63 13.63 13.49
CA LEU A 696 24.23 12.24 13.39
C LEU A 696 22.85 12.13 12.75
N GLU A 697 22.66 11.14 11.88
CA GLU A 697 21.36 10.74 11.38
C GLU A 697 21.08 9.30 11.83
N ILE A 698 19.90 9.08 12.42
CA ILE A 698 19.42 7.75 12.81
C ILE A 698 18.17 7.44 12.01
N ALA A 699 18.14 6.27 11.40
CA ALA A 699 17.02 5.84 10.59
C ALA A 699 16.39 4.56 11.13
N PHE A 700 15.07 4.58 11.19
CA PHE A 700 14.25 3.45 11.62
C PHE A 700 13.58 2.80 10.41
N LEU A 701 13.52 1.46 10.41
CA LEU A 701 12.85 0.73 9.34
C LEU A 701 11.36 1.06 9.34
N ASN A 702 10.83 1.46 8.18
CA ASN A 702 9.44 1.88 8.00
C ASN A 702 8.96 3.01 8.94
N GLY A 703 9.89 3.74 9.57
CA GLY A 703 9.56 4.77 10.55
C GLY A 703 9.09 4.20 11.90
N GLN A 704 9.31 2.91 12.17
CA GLN A 704 8.98 2.30 13.45
C GLN A 704 10.10 2.61 14.46
N GLU A 705 9.91 3.67 15.24
CA GLU A 705 10.88 4.13 16.25
C GLU A 705 10.77 3.38 17.59
N GLU A 706 9.68 2.65 17.78
CA GLU A 706 9.41 1.90 19.00
C GLU A 706 9.85 0.44 18.85
N PRO A 707 10.32 -0.20 19.93
CA PRO A 707 10.59 -1.63 19.92
C PRO A 707 9.29 -2.43 19.79
N GLU A 708 9.34 -3.48 18.97
CA GLU A 708 8.23 -4.42 18.78
C GLU A 708 8.42 -5.65 19.67
N LEU A 709 7.33 -6.14 20.26
CA LEU A 709 7.30 -7.40 20.99
C LEU A 709 6.49 -8.44 20.22
N PHE A 710 7.00 -9.67 20.16
CA PHE A 710 6.29 -10.81 19.58
C PHE A 710 6.18 -11.92 20.62
N VAL A 711 5.06 -12.63 20.62
CA VAL A 711 4.83 -13.77 21.50
C VAL A 711 4.87 -15.05 20.67
N GLN A 712 5.52 -16.09 21.21
CA GLN A 712 5.47 -17.44 20.70
C GLN A 712 4.84 -18.35 21.76
N ASP A 713 3.63 -18.81 21.47
CA ASP A 713 2.81 -19.57 22.42
C ASP A 713 2.01 -20.74 21.80
N MET A 714 2.28 -21.12 20.55
CA MET A 714 1.54 -22.21 19.92
C MET A 714 1.77 -23.55 20.65
N PRO A 715 0.71 -24.23 21.15
CA PRO A 715 0.88 -25.44 21.96
C PRO A 715 1.53 -26.63 21.23
N ASN A 716 1.48 -26.63 19.90
CA ASN A 716 1.97 -27.71 19.04
C ASN A 716 3.24 -27.34 18.26
N VAL A 717 3.82 -26.15 18.47
CA VAL A 717 5.01 -25.68 17.75
C VAL A 717 5.91 -24.84 18.66
N GLY A 718 7.21 -25.12 18.66
CA GLY A 718 8.20 -24.29 19.37
C GLY A 718 8.32 -24.61 20.85
N SER A 719 8.74 -23.61 21.64
CA SER A 719 9.18 -23.75 23.03
C SER A 719 8.11 -24.27 23.99
N ILE A 720 6.82 -24.04 23.70
CA ILE A 720 5.71 -24.60 24.49
C ILE A 720 5.60 -26.10 24.31
N PHE A 721 5.74 -26.59 23.08
CA PHE A 721 5.66 -28.03 22.82
C PHE A 721 6.85 -28.80 23.41
N SER A 722 8.04 -28.20 23.43
CA SER A 722 9.25 -28.87 23.92
C SER A 722 9.48 -28.71 25.42
N ASN A 723 9.20 -27.53 25.97
CA ASN A 723 9.64 -27.12 27.31
C ASN A 723 8.58 -26.38 28.14
N ASP A 724 7.30 -26.35 27.71
CA ASP A 724 6.22 -25.64 28.41
C ASP A 724 6.54 -24.15 28.71
N GLN A 725 7.19 -23.46 27.76
CA GLN A 725 7.69 -22.08 27.89
C GLN A 725 7.07 -21.12 26.87
N ILE A 726 6.40 -20.06 27.35
CA ILE A 726 5.99 -18.92 26.52
C ILE A 726 7.24 -18.09 26.23
N THR A 727 7.54 -17.83 24.96
CA THR A 727 8.74 -17.05 24.57
C THR A 727 8.32 -15.69 24.04
N TYR A 728 8.83 -14.62 24.66
CA TYR A 728 8.72 -13.25 24.17
C TYR A 728 9.95 -12.89 23.35
N LYS A 729 9.76 -12.27 22.19
CA LYS A 729 10.85 -11.76 21.35
C LYS A 729 10.71 -10.26 21.20
N ILE A 730 11.69 -9.51 21.69
CA ILE A 730 11.82 -8.08 21.42
C ILE A 730 12.62 -7.85 20.14
N ARG A 731 12.20 -6.87 19.33
CA ARG A 731 12.88 -6.49 18.10
C ARG A 731 12.87 -4.97 17.93
N HIS A 732 14.03 -4.41 17.66
CA HIS A 732 14.18 -3.00 17.32
C HIS A 732 15.14 -2.88 16.12
N ILE A 733 14.74 -2.13 15.10
CA ILE A 733 15.40 -2.13 13.79
C ILE A 733 15.78 -0.70 13.40
N TYR A 734 17.07 -0.38 13.53
CA TYR A 734 17.59 0.95 13.23
C TYR A 734 19.05 0.91 12.74
N GLY A 735 19.44 1.94 12.01
CA GLY A 735 20.80 2.21 11.56
C GLY A 735 21.13 3.69 11.79
N GLY A 736 22.41 4.04 11.71
CA GLY A 736 22.86 5.40 11.93
C GLY A 736 24.11 5.71 11.14
N VAL A 737 24.28 6.98 10.79
CA VAL A 737 25.42 7.46 10.01
C VAL A 737 25.71 8.90 10.34
N VAL A 738 26.98 9.29 10.26
CA VAL A 738 27.36 10.69 10.18
C VAL A 738 27.06 11.15 8.74
N PRO A 739 26.11 12.07 8.52
CA PRO A 739 25.83 12.57 7.18
C PRO A 739 27.04 13.35 6.64
N VAL A 740 27.06 13.60 5.33
CA VAL A 740 28.09 14.46 4.73
C VAL A 740 28.05 15.84 5.39
N ASP A 741 29.23 16.36 5.79
CA ASP A 741 29.44 17.55 6.63
C ASP A 741 29.04 17.41 8.10
N GLY A 742 28.57 16.24 8.54
CA GLY A 742 28.24 16.00 9.95
C GLY A 742 29.45 16.23 10.87
N GLU A 743 30.67 16.02 10.37
CA GLU A 743 31.92 16.31 11.09
C GLU A 743 32.11 17.80 11.42
N LYS A 744 31.44 18.70 10.69
CA LYS A 744 31.47 20.16 10.90
C LYS A 744 30.47 20.62 11.95
N ALA A 745 29.48 19.78 12.26
CA ALA A 745 28.46 20.03 13.27
C ALA A 745 28.92 19.63 14.68
N THR A 746 30.09 19.03 14.84
CA THR A 746 30.58 18.59 16.15
C THR A 746 32.06 18.88 16.34
N THR A 747 32.51 19.04 17.59
CA THR A 747 33.92 19.12 17.97
C THR A 747 34.15 18.29 19.23
N LYS A 748 35.33 17.69 19.36
CA LYS A 748 35.73 16.89 20.52
C LYS A 748 37.02 17.41 21.13
N ALA A 749 37.09 17.40 22.46
CA ALA A 749 38.33 17.54 23.21
C ALA A 749 38.74 16.16 23.74
N VAL A 750 40.02 15.83 23.57
CA VAL A 750 40.68 14.66 24.17
C VAL A 750 41.90 15.20 24.91
N VAL A 751 41.78 15.40 26.23
CA VAL A 751 42.90 15.87 27.05
C VAL A 751 43.87 14.71 27.28
N LEU A 752 45.11 14.87 26.80
CA LEU A 752 46.19 13.88 26.99
C LEU A 752 46.79 13.91 28.39
#